data_AF-A0A7S4W8S8-F1
#
_entry.id   AF-A0A7S4W8S8-F1
#
_cell.length_a   1.000
_cell.length_b   1.000
_cell.length_c   1.000
_cell.angle_alpha   90.00
_cell.angle_beta   90.00
_cell.angle_gamma   90.00
#
_symmetry.space_group_name_H-M   'P 1'
#
loop_
_entity.id
_entity.type
_entity.pdbx_description
1 polymer ?
#
loop_
_entity_poly.entity_id
_entity_poly.type
_entity_poly.pdbx_seq_one_letter_code
_entity_poly.pdbx_strand_id
1 'polypeptide(L)'
;QPVTLHRPAAARMCGNWGLLCLAEFAAQARRRGEAFPEGLEALLRDVLAVVEMRGAQAGGLLAMMGGSCSEVPRSGAGVEAVRVRAMKPKRGNLGREIFGSLRRSLRARAALRPRLWCRPPPGAVLAQGHSRFGTSSAPAVLETHPHQWSPPAGLPVWFRDPEAGWARRAATVSLTVTHNGDFDAWRPYRDTMVGVGDLGLWLDRVLGVRHGALGDSPKIAGVLELLACQGNWLHAVRLAYHLHVACHVEQASGWMPLGEDGPPTVPDRATLRAWAGVLDAHFARTVGARSPRPPVLDDDWLDLFVKEAVENLRQHPNLQRWVPKGRTEVLVRAAALAFRDSDLVASCATFLRRAEGTFGMTVSSTVYPQTVVLAARGQPMSVGFGGVSPSGAPSVAIWSSEPATFQALAGNAQAGVQARLDLDDCVGEVLQLSVRQTGGQGAAENGFVVQLREDSAEGAACLEAIGLCFGTAEDAEGSWAPKLLTAELFRSRLVWLASGPTDRDAAPGGPAAAAGKRGLLARDVVARDLAQLPAVLHDIDLCWSDPQSLNRASADHFAELLLQRLQAKATLAPHSREVDLLVIGIENSLWLAQQFCADLSLMFPGIDAVALSSNVALGLLQSGPGQVHPFNFVYSSSNFRVSSGTVALVVSHSGTTYPTVWAARLLRAHTSHVFSLASSFDCLLTVSIGQAPGQPF
;
A
#
# COMPACT_ATOMS: atom_id res chain seq x y z
N GLN A 1 -23.94 -31.31 -14.86
CA GLN A 1 -22.75 -30.47 -15.14
C GLN A 1 -21.81 -30.62 -13.96
N PRO A 2 -20.50 -30.90 -14.15
CA PRO A 2 -19.59 -30.96 -13.03
C PRO A 2 -19.31 -29.54 -12.55
N VAL A 3 -19.70 -29.24 -11.32
CA VAL A 3 -19.45 -27.96 -10.66
C VAL A 3 -17.97 -27.90 -10.32
N THR A 4 -17.21 -27.09 -11.04
CA THR A 4 -15.82 -26.77 -10.73
C THR A 4 -15.79 -25.93 -9.44
N LEU A 5 -15.49 -26.60 -8.32
CA LEU A 5 -15.33 -25.96 -7.01
C LEU A 5 -14.08 -25.08 -7.00
N HIS A 6 -14.27 -23.76 -7.03
CA HIS A 6 -13.22 -22.80 -6.66
C HIS A 6 -12.99 -22.89 -5.15
N ARG A 7 -11.81 -23.40 -4.73
CA ARG A 7 -11.34 -23.25 -3.35
C ARG A 7 -11.10 -21.75 -3.07
N PRO A 8 -11.50 -21.21 -1.90
CA PRO A 8 -11.10 -19.87 -1.51
C PRO A 8 -9.56 -19.83 -1.41
N ALA A 9 -8.94 -18.85 -2.06
CA ALA A 9 -7.51 -18.62 -1.93
C ALA A 9 -7.23 -18.22 -0.47
N ALA A 10 -6.42 -18.99 0.25
CA ALA A 10 -5.83 -18.53 1.50
C ALA A 10 -5.12 -17.20 1.22
N ALA A 11 -5.43 -16.15 1.96
CA ALA A 11 -4.83 -14.82 1.77
C ALA A 11 -3.30 -14.92 1.87
N ARG A 12 -2.62 -14.70 0.74
CA ARG A 12 -1.16 -14.81 0.62
C ARG A 12 -0.56 -13.43 0.85
N MET A 13 0.03 -13.22 2.01
CA MET A 13 0.57 -11.92 2.42
C MET A 13 1.84 -11.59 1.64
N CYS A 14 1.75 -10.84 0.53
CA CYS A 14 2.88 -10.20 -0.16
C CYS A 14 3.36 -8.93 0.57
N GLY A 15 4.56 -8.44 0.27
CA GLY A 15 5.14 -7.32 1.04
C GLY A 15 5.61 -6.20 0.14
N ASN A 16 4.99 -5.02 0.27
CA ASN A 16 5.55 -3.78 -0.27
C ASN A 16 6.67 -3.28 0.63
N TRP A 17 7.67 -2.66 0.03
CA TRP A 17 8.76 -2.05 0.76
C TRP A 17 9.43 -0.96 -0.09
N GLY A 18 10.15 -0.05 0.53
CA GLY A 18 10.90 0.96 -0.22
C GLY A 18 11.38 2.10 0.65
N LEU A 19 11.97 3.11 0.02
CA LEU A 19 12.41 4.32 0.69
C LEU A 19 12.29 5.55 -0.21
N LEU A 20 12.13 6.69 0.44
CA LEU A 20 12.28 8.03 -0.11
C LEU A 20 13.23 8.79 0.82
N CYS A 21 14.33 9.33 0.30
CA CYS A 21 15.25 10.11 1.11
C CYS A 21 15.77 11.36 0.39
N LEU A 22 16.24 12.32 1.19
CA LEU A 22 16.91 13.53 0.71
C LEU A 22 18.16 13.15 -0.08
N ALA A 23 18.44 13.87 -1.16
CA ALA A 23 19.65 13.65 -1.95
C ALA A 23 20.94 13.81 -1.12
N GLU A 24 20.94 14.69 -0.12
CA GLU A 24 22.06 14.90 0.80
C GLU A 24 22.33 13.66 1.67
N PHE A 25 21.27 13.07 2.24
CA PHE A 25 21.37 11.82 2.99
C PHE A 25 21.88 10.69 2.11
N ALA A 26 21.35 10.56 0.90
CA ALA A 26 21.82 9.58 -0.06
C ALA A 26 23.29 9.79 -0.48
N ALA A 27 23.76 11.03 -0.53
CA ALA A 27 25.14 11.35 -0.88
C ALA A 27 26.12 10.89 0.19
N GLN A 28 25.77 10.99 1.48
CA GLN A 28 26.58 10.45 2.59
C GLN A 28 26.74 8.93 2.49
N ALA A 29 25.74 8.24 1.95
CA ALA A 29 25.71 6.79 1.77
C ALA A 29 26.41 6.29 0.49
N ARG A 30 26.94 7.19 -0.36
CA ARG A 30 27.38 6.88 -1.73
C ARG A 30 28.89 6.89 -1.87
N ARG A 31 29.48 5.82 -2.38
CA ARG A 31 30.89 5.86 -2.83
C ARG A 31 31.01 6.48 -4.22
N ARG A 32 32.18 7.08 -4.52
CA ARG A 32 32.46 7.67 -5.82
C ARG A 32 32.28 6.61 -6.93
N GLY A 33 31.40 6.91 -7.88
CA GLY A 33 31.12 6.04 -9.04
C GLY A 33 29.98 5.04 -8.87
N GLU A 34 29.31 4.99 -7.73
CA GLU A 34 28.12 4.13 -7.59
C GLU A 34 26.92 4.74 -8.31
N ALA A 35 26.16 3.95 -9.07
CA ALA A 35 24.92 4.43 -9.70
C ALA A 35 23.77 4.51 -8.67
N PHE A 36 23.69 3.54 -7.75
CA PHE A 36 22.77 3.53 -6.61
C PHE A 36 23.60 3.42 -5.31
N PRO A 37 23.33 4.21 -4.26
CA PRO A 37 24.17 4.23 -3.06
C PRO A 37 24.15 2.88 -2.32
N GLU A 38 25.33 2.32 -2.04
CA GLU A 38 25.42 1.01 -1.39
C GLU A 38 24.81 0.98 0.01
N GLY A 39 24.92 2.07 0.79
CA GLY A 39 24.28 2.15 2.09
C GLY A 39 22.76 2.08 2.03
N LEU A 40 22.14 2.68 1.01
CA LEU A 40 20.70 2.56 0.77
C LEU A 40 20.31 1.15 0.30
N GLU A 41 21.17 0.51 -0.50
CA GLU A 41 20.97 -0.90 -0.87
C GLU A 41 21.03 -1.81 0.36
N ALA A 42 21.99 -1.60 1.27
CA ALA A 42 22.08 -2.35 2.52
C ALA A 42 20.82 -2.19 3.37
N LEU A 43 20.36 -0.94 3.53
CA LEU A 43 19.13 -0.63 4.25
C LEU A 43 17.89 -1.35 3.66
N LEU A 44 17.71 -1.31 2.34
CA LEU A 44 16.61 -2.01 1.68
C LEU A 44 16.74 -3.55 1.74
N ARG A 45 17.97 -4.08 1.80
CA ARG A 45 18.20 -5.51 2.02
C ARG A 45 17.83 -5.92 3.43
N ASP A 46 18.05 -5.08 4.44
CA ASP A 46 17.62 -5.34 5.81
C ASP A 46 16.08 -5.36 5.90
N VAL A 47 15.41 -4.40 5.25
CA VAL A 47 13.94 -4.41 5.11
C VAL A 47 13.47 -5.71 4.46
N LEU A 48 14.06 -6.05 3.30
CA LEU A 48 13.68 -7.22 2.54
C LEU A 48 14.00 -8.52 3.27
N ALA A 49 15.03 -8.57 4.11
CA ALA A 49 15.36 -9.76 4.89
C ALA A 49 14.22 -10.12 5.84
N VAL A 50 13.61 -9.12 6.49
CA VAL A 50 12.45 -9.33 7.37
C VAL A 50 11.25 -9.85 6.57
N VAL A 51 10.98 -9.25 5.42
CA VAL A 51 9.87 -9.68 4.56
C VAL A 51 10.12 -11.07 3.96
N GLU A 52 11.38 -11.39 3.63
CA GLU A 52 11.79 -12.66 3.03
C GLU A 52 11.66 -13.85 4.00
N MET A 53 11.73 -13.62 5.32
CA MET A 53 11.50 -14.66 6.34
C MET A 53 10.14 -15.36 6.18
N ARG A 54 9.15 -14.69 5.58
CA ARG A 54 7.82 -15.29 5.30
C ARG A 54 7.79 -16.20 4.08
N GLY A 55 8.92 -16.39 3.39
CA GLY A 55 9.03 -17.27 2.21
C GLY A 55 8.88 -16.58 0.86
N ALA A 56 9.31 -15.31 0.72
CA ALA A 56 9.20 -14.59 -0.55
C ALA A 56 9.99 -15.32 -1.66
N GLN A 57 9.38 -15.56 -2.82
CA GLN A 57 9.97 -16.34 -3.92
C GLN A 57 10.32 -15.48 -5.15
N ALA A 58 9.58 -14.39 -5.34
CA ALA A 58 9.78 -13.46 -6.45
C ALA A 58 9.62 -12.04 -5.94
N GLY A 59 10.11 -11.07 -6.70
CA GLY A 59 9.94 -9.67 -6.37
C GLY A 59 10.61 -8.77 -7.38
N GLY A 60 10.56 -7.48 -7.11
CA GLY A 60 11.23 -6.51 -7.95
C GLY A 60 11.40 -5.18 -7.25
N LEU A 61 12.07 -4.30 -7.97
CA LEU A 61 12.44 -2.97 -7.51
C LEU A 61 12.35 -2.00 -8.67
N LEU A 62 11.85 -0.81 -8.36
CA LEU A 62 11.94 0.40 -9.16
C LEU A 62 12.94 1.33 -8.46
N ALA A 63 13.88 1.91 -9.21
CA ALA A 63 14.65 3.05 -8.76
C ALA A 63 14.45 4.22 -9.73
N MET A 64 14.10 5.39 -9.20
CA MET A 64 14.07 6.62 -10.00
C MET A 64 15.50 7.11 -10.23
N MET A 65 15.85 7.33 -11.49
CA MET A 65 17.18 7.77 -11.93
C MET A 65 17.03 9.05 -12.76
N GLY A 66 17.89 10.04 -12.51
CA GLY A 66 18.04 11.19 -13.38
C GLY A 66 18.53 10.74 -14.76
N GLY A 67 17.81 11.13 -15.80
CA GLY A 67 18.17 10.86 -17.18
C GLY A 67 18.80 12.05 -17.88
N SER A 68 19.01 11.86 -19.17
CA SER A 68 19.73 12.77 -20.05
C SER A 68 18.89 13.97 -20.44
N CYS A 69 19.15 15.13 -19.84
CA CYS A 69 18.93 16.41 -20.50
C CYS A 69 20.28 16.99 -20.90
N SER A 70 20.66 16.73 -22.16
CA SER A 70 21.67 17.53 -22.82
C SER A 70 21.06 18.92 -23.01
N GLU A 71 21.70 19.91 -22.38
CA GLU A 71 21.46 21.35 -22.48
C GLU A 71 20.30 21.92 -21.65
N VAL A 72 20.67 22.85 -20.76
CA VAL A 72 19.89 23.67 -19.81
C VAL A 72 19.53 23.01 -18.45
N PRO A 73 20.35 23.22 -17.40
CA PRO A 73 20.17 22.67 -16.05
C PRO A 73 19.05 23.31 -15.21
N ARG A 74 18.09 24.04 -15.82
CA ARG A 74 16.99 24.72 -15.10
C ARG A 74 15.59 24.14 -15.34
N SER A 75 15.46 23.13 -16.20
CA SER A 75 14.19 22.47 -16.52
C SER A 75 14.29 20.98 -16.23
N GLY A 76 13.36 20.44 -15.43
CA GLY A 76 13.33 19.07 -14.92
C GLY A 76 14.03 18.05 -15.81
N ALA A 77 15.21 17.60 -15.36
CA ALA A 77 15.99 16.57 -16.04
C ALA A 77 15.11 15.34 -16.26
N GLY A 78 15.08 14.79 -17.48
CA GLY A 78 14.19 13.69 -17.82
C GLY A 78 14.44 12.50 -16.90
N VAL A 79 13.55 12.25 -15.94
CA VAL A 79 13.69 11.13 -15.00
C VAL A 79 13.29 9.82 -15.70
N GLU A 80 14.07 8.77 -15.47
CA GLU A 80 13.78 7.41 -15.90
C GLU A 80 13.52 6.53 -14.68
N ALA A 81 12.49 5.68 -14.76
CA ALA A 81 12.24 4.65 -13.77
C ALA A 81 12.92 3.34 -14.18
N VAL A 82 13.98 2.94 -13.48
CA VAL A 82 14.70 1.69 -13.74
C VAL A 82 14.05 0.56 -12.96
N ARG A 83 13.26 -0.26 -13.68
CA ARG A 83 12.58 -1.43 -13.11
C ARG A 83 13.38 -2.71 -13.30
N VAL A 84 13.48 -3.51 -12.25
CA VAL A 84 13.99 -4.88 -12.29
C VAL A 84 13.05 -5.84 -11.57
N ARG A 85 13.02 -7.08 -12.05
CA ARG A 85 12.22 -8.17 -11.50
C ARG A 85 13.11 -9.40 -11.39
N ALA A 86 12.96 -10.16 -10.32
CA ALA A 86 13.75 -11.34 -10.05
C ALA A 86 12.89 -12.45 -9.43
N MET A 87 13.30 -13.69 -9.68
CA MET A 87 12.79 -14.88 -9.01
C MET A 87 14.00 -15.59 -8.40
N LYS A 88 13.90 -15.95 -7.13
CA LYS A 88 14.99 -16.66 -6.46
C LYS A 88 14.82 -18.17 -6.66
N PRO A 89 15.92 -18.95 -6.73
CA PRO A 89 15.83 -20.40 -6.63
C PRO A 89 15.30 -20.80 -5.23
N LYS A 90 14.80 -22.02 -5.05
CA LYS A 90 14.18 -22.50 -3.79
C LYS A 90 14.97 -22.19 -2.50
N ARG A 91 16.31 -22.11 -2.58
CA ARG A 91 17.23 -21.80 -1.47
C ARG A 91 18.05 -20.53 -1.68
N GLY A 92 17.62 -19.64 -2.59
CA GLY A 92 18.29 -18.37 -2.90
C GLY A 92 17.89 -17.25 -1.96
N ASN A 93 18.58 -16.11 -2.09
CA ASN A 93 18.28 -14.86 -1.39
C ASN A 93 17.69 -13.84 -2.38
N LEU A 94 16.45 -13.42 -2.17
CA LEU A 94 15.73 -12.56 -3.11
C LEU A 94 16.40 -11.20 -3.26
N GLY A 95 16.84 -10.60 -2.15
CA GLY A 95 17.51 -9.30 -2.17
C GLY A 95 18.76 -9.30 -3.04
N ARG A 96 19.59 -10.34 -2.93
CA ARG A 96 20.78 -10.50 -3.77
C ARG A 96 20.43 -10.54 -5.26
N GLU A 97 19.36 -11.23 -5.64
CA GLU A 97 18.93 -11.35 -7.04
C GLU A 97 18.36 -10.04 -7.59
N ILE A 98 17.51 -9.35 -6.80
CA ILE A 98 16.93 -8.05 -7.18
C ILE A 98 18.03 -7.02 -7.39
N PHE A 99 18.90 -6.82 -6.40
CA PHE A 99 19.95 -5.79 -6.50
C PHE A 99 21.06 -6.18 -7.47
N GLY A 100 21.36 -7.48 -7.63
CA GLY A 100 22.21 -7.96 -8.71
C GLY A 100 21.67 -7.57 -10.10
N SER A 101 20.36 -7.73 -10.30
CA SER A 101 19.68 -7.33 -11.53
C SER A 101 19.65 -5.81 -11.72
N LEU A 102 19.45 -5.03 -10.66
CA LEU A 102 19.53 -3.58 -10.70
C LEU A 102 20.92 -3.12 -11.16
N ARG A 103 21.98 -3.62 -10.53
CA ARG A 103 23.36 -3.28 -10.87
C ARG A 103 23.70 -3.62 -12.32
N ARG A 104 23.28 -4.79 -12.82
CA ARG A 104 23.44 -5.15 -14.24
C ARG A 104 22.70 -4.17 -15.16
N SER A 105 21.46 -3.83 -14.81
CA SER A 105 20.61 -2.91 -15.59
C SER A 105 21.17 -1.49 -15.64
N LEU A 106 21.73 -1.00 -14.54
CA LEU A 106 22.40 0.30 -14.45
C LEU A 106 23.72 0.31 -15.21
N ARG A 107 24.53 -0.76 -15.14
CA ARG A 107 25.78 -0.89 -15.91
C ARG A 107 25.53 -0.93 -17.42
N ALA A 108 24.52 -1.68 -17.87
CA ALA A 108 24.17 -1.74 -19.28
C ALA A 108 23.75 -0.37 -19.83
N ARG A 109 22.96 0.40 -19.05
CA ARG A 109 22.59 1.78 -19.40
C ARG A 109 23.79 2.73 -19.42
N ALA A 110 24.66 2.63 -18.41
CA ALA A 110 25.88 3.44 -18.34
C ALA A 110 26.82 3.16 -19.52
N ALA A 111 26.92 1.92 -19.97
CA ALA A 111 27.73 1.55 -21.15
C ALA A 111 27.17 2.16 -22.46
N LEU A 112 25.85 2.22 -22.61
CA LEU A 112 25.20 2.85 -23.75
C LEU A 112 25.25 4.39 -23.70
N ARG A 113 25.42 4.97 -22.51
CA ARG A 113 25.36 6.42 -22.27
C ARG A 113 26.44 6.88 -21.27
N PRO A 114 27.74 6.79 -21.61
CA PRO A 114 28.85 7.00 -20.66
C PRO A 114 29.01 8.45 -20.17
N ARG A 115 28.56 9.45 -20.95
CA ARG A 115 28.51 10.86 -20.50
C ARG A 115 27.37 11.15 -19.52
N LEU A 116 26.50 10.16 -19.27
CA LEU A 116 25.26 10.26 -18.50
C LEU A 116 25.32 9.26 -17.36
N TRP A 117 26.16 9.57 -16.37
CA TRP A 117 26.15 8.79 -15.15
C TRP A 117 24.74 8.81 -14.58
N CYS A 118 24.10 7.65 -14.41
CA CYS A 118 22.79 7.53 -13.79
C CYS A 118 22.90 8.00 -12.34
N ARG A 119 22.77 9.30 -12.12
CA ARG A 119 22.65 9.90 -10.80
C ARG A 119 21.17 9.81 -10.42
N PRO A 120 20.84 9.67 -9.13
CA PRO A 120 19.47 9.89 -8.71
C PRO A 120 19.00 11.29 -9.15
N PRO A 121 17.68 11.49 -9.30
CA PRO A 121 17.12 12.81 -9.57
C PRO A 121 17.67 13.85 -8.59
N PRO A 122 17.85 15.12 -9.02
CA PRO A 122 18.22 16.17 -8.10
C PRO A 122 17.17 16.28 -7.01
N GLY A 123 17.61 16.33 -5.75
CA GLY A 123 16.75 16.57 -4.60
C GLY A 123 16.31 15.34 -3.81
N ALA A 124 16.09 14.18 -4.45
CA ALA A 124 15.62 12.98 -3.75
C ALA A 124 16.09 11.66 -4.39
N VAL A 125 16.14 10.60 -3.59
CA VAL A 125 16.26 9.22 -4.06
C VAL A 125 14.98 8.46 -3.70
N LEU A 126 14.33 7.89 -4.72
CA LEU A 126 13.14 7.06 -4.56
C LEU A 126 13.43 5.63 -5.05
N ALA A 127 13.20 4.66 -4.17
CA ALA A 127 13.25 3.25 -4.51
C ALA A 127 12.00 2.55 -3.97
N GLN A 128 11.29 1.83 -4.84
CA GLN A 128 10.01 1.17 -4.53
C GLN A 128 10.08 -0.29 -4.94
N GLY A 129 9.87 -1.18 -3.99
CA GLY A 129 9.99 -2.62 -4.16
C GLY A 129 8.77 -3.38 -3.66
N HIS A 130 8.69 -4.63 -4.09
CA HIS A 130 7.70 -5.55 -3.61
C HIS A 130 8.21 -6.98 -3.72
N SER A 131 7.82 -7.80 -2.75
CA SER A 131 8.13 -9.23 -2.72
C SER A 131 6.84 -10.05 -2.70
N ARG A 132 6.78 -11.03 -3.59
CA ARG A 132 5.69 -12.00 -3.74
C ARG A 132 6.05 -13.33 -3.11
N PHE A 133 5.06 -13.92 -2.47
CA PHE A 133 5.13 -15.27 -1.92
C PHE A 133 4.65 -16.29 -2.95
N GLY A 134 5.13 -17.53 -2.80
CA GLY A 134 4.72 -18.62 -3.67
C GLY A 134 3.21 -18.79 -3.63
N THR A 135 2.56 -18.56 -4.76
CA THR A 135 1.18 -18.94 -4.99
C THR A 135 1.15 -20.39 -5.50
N SER A 136 -0.03 -21.00 -5.58
CA SER A 136 -0.22 -22.34 -6.16
C SER A 136 0.17 -22.42 -7.64
N SER A 137 0.38 -21.27 -8.29
CA SER A 137 0.95 -21.14 -9.63
C SER A 137 2.45 -20.84 -9.55
N ALA A 138 3.24 -21.40 -10.48
CA ALA A 138 4.65 -21.04 -10.60
C ALA A 138 4.78 -19.51 -10.80
N PRO A 139 5.67 -18.82 -10.05
CA PRO A 139 5.87 -17.40 -10.24
C PRO A 139 6.34 -17.15 -11.68
N ALA A 140 5.68 -16.22 -12.37
CA ALA A 140 6.10 -15.74 -13.68
C ALA A 140 6.65 -14.32 -13.53
N VAL A 141 7.82 -14.03 -14.12
CA VAL A 141 8.45 -12.69 -14.08
C VAL A 141 7.50 -11.60 -14.59
N LEU A 142 6.64 -11.95 -15.55
CA LEU A 142 5.64 -11.04 -16.11
C LEU A 142 4.62 -10.59 -15.06
N GLU A 143 4.26 -11.46 -14.12
CA GLU A 143 3.30 -11.21 -13.04
C GLU A 143 3.95 -10.59 -11.79
N THR A 144 5.29 -10.54 -11.73
CA THR A 144 6.03 -9.99 -10.59
C THR A 144 6.04 -8.47 -10.63
N HIS A 145 5.89 -7.83 -9.47
CA HIS A 145 5.97 -6.38 -9.29
C HIS A 145 7.38 -5.82 -9.53
N PRO A 146 7.53 -4.50 -9.69
CA PRO A 146 6.48 -3.48 -9.86
C PRO A 146 5.77 -3.56 -11.21
N HIS A 147 4.54 -3.08 -11.31
CA HIS A 147 3.73 -3.07 -12.54
C HIS A 147 3.55 -1.68 -13.11
N GLN A 148 3.44 -1.59 -14.42
CA GLN A 148 2.99 -0.42 -15.18
C GLN A 148 2.00 -0.96 -16.22
N TRP A 149 1.05 -0.14 -16.66
CA TRP A 149 0.21 -0.54 -17.79
C TRP A 149 0.89 -0.21 -19.11
N SER A 150 1.05 1.08 -19.40
CA SER A 150 1.71 1.52 -20.63
C SER A 150 3.23 1.53 -20.49
N PRO A 151 3.99 1.32 -21.59
CA PRO A 151 5.41 1.62 -21.61
C PRO A 151 5.64 3.13 -21.39
N PRO A 152 6.81 3.54 -20.86
CA PRO A 152 7.15 4.95 -20.71
C PRO A 152 7.00 5.71 -22.03
N ALA A 153 6.37 6.89 -21.99
CA ALA A 153 6.11 7.68 -23.19
C ALA A 153 6.50 9.15 -22.98
N GLY A 154 7.12 9.76 -23.99
CA GLY A 154 7.37 11.21 -24.00
C GLY A 154 6.08 11.97 -24.26
N LEU A 155 5.64 12.80 -23.32
CA LEU A 155 4.41 13.61 -23.43
C LEU A 155 4.69 15.07 -22.99
N PRO A 156 3.97 16.05 -23.56
CA PRO A 156 3.96 17.40 -23.00
C PRO A 156 3.17 17.39 -21.69
N VAL A 157 3.79 17.89 -20.63
CA VAL A 157 3.21 18.02 -19.29
C VAL A 157 3.39 19.45 -18.80
N TRP A 158 2.35 19.99 -18.19
CA TRP A 158 2.36 21.27 -17.52
C TRP A 158 2.74 21.10 -16.05
N PHE A 159 3.73 21.87 -15.62
CA PHE A 159 4.18 21.96 -14.25
C PHE A 159 3.83 23.34 -13.71
N ARG A 160 3.33 23.40 -12.48
CA ARG A 160 3.15 24.66 -11.76
C ARG A 160 4.41 24.93 -10.94
N ASP A 161 5.13 25.97 -11.31
CA ASP A 161 6.18 26.56 -10.50
C ASP A 161 5.54 27.67 -9.64
N PRO A 162 5.73 27.66 -8.30
CA PRO A 162 5.17 28.68 -7.44
C PRO A 162 5.61 30.11 -7.80
N GLU A 163 6.82 30.28 -8.31
CA GLU A 163 7.39 31.59 -8.65
C GLU A 163 7.24 31.92 -10.14
N ALA A 164 7.56 30.96 -11.02
CA ALA A 164 7.57 31.15 -12.46
C ALA A 164 6.22 30.86 -13.13
N GLY A 165 5.23 30.36 -12.38
CA GLY A 165 3.92 30.02 -12.90
C GLY A 165 3.89 28.70 -13.69
N TRP A 166 2.98 28.60 -14.65
CA TRP A 166 2.78 27.37 -15.43
C TRP A 166 3.81 27.23 -16.55
N ALA A 167 4.51 26.10 -16.59
CA ALA A 167 5.49 25.79 -17.62
C ALA A 167 5.17 24.45 -18.31
N ARG A 168 5.12 24.48 -19.64
CA ARG A 168 4.95 23.27 -20.48
C ARG A 168 6.30 22.65 -20.79
N ARG A 169 6.48 21.36 -20.52
CA ARG A 169 7.74 20.63 -20.75
C ARG A 169 7.48 19.24 -21.31
N ALA A 170 8.40 18.74 -22.13
CA ALA A 170 8.38 17.34 -22.51
C ALA A 170 8.91 16.50 -21.33
N ALA A 171 8.14 15.51 -20.89
CA ALA A 171 8.51 14.60 -19.83
C ALA A 171 8.28 13.16 -20.28
N THR A 172 9.15 12.24 -19.83
CA THR A 172 8.85 10.81 -19.89
C THR A 172 7.82 10.53 -18.81
N VAL A 173 6.62 10.10 -19.20
CA VAL A 173 5.53 9.75 -18.29
C VAL A 173 5.49 8.23 -18.14
N SER A 174 5.58 7.77 -16.91
CA SER A 174 5.46 6.36 -16.51
C SER A 174 4.95 6.32 -15.08
N LEU A 175 3.85 5.58 -14.87
CA LEU A 175 3.28 5.32 -13.56
C LEU A 175 3.60 3.88 -13.15
N THR A 176 4.07 3.69 -11.93
CA THR A 176 4.46 2.38 -11.40
C THR A 176 3.73 2.08 -10.11
N VAL A 177 3.24 0.83 -9.99
CA VAL A 177 2.49 0.35 -8.84
C VAL A 177 3.13 -0.90 -8.25
N THR A 178 3.18 -0.96 -6.93
CA THR A 178 3.28 -2.22 -6.20
C THR A 178 2.01 -2.41 -5.38
N HIS A 179 1.60 -3.65 -5.18
CA HIS A 179 0.32 -3.97 -4.54
C HIS A 179 0.45 -5.28 -3.77
N ASN A 180 -0.08 -5.29 -2.56
CA ASN A 180 -0.37 -6.44 -1.72
C ASN A 180 -1.88 -6.47 -1.46
N GLY A 181 -2.45 -7.65 -1.35
CA GLY A 181 -3.89 -7.87 -1.26
C GLY A 181 -4.45 -8.44 -2.56
N ASP A 182 -5.77 -8.42 -2.65
CA ASP A 182 -6.55 -8.95 -3.77
C ASP A 182 -7.42 -7.83 -4.33
N PHE A 183 -7.38 -7.62 -5.63
CA PHE A 183 -8.27 -6.69 -6.33
C PHE A 183 -9.28 -7.49 -7.13
N ASP A 184 -10.57 -7.32 -6.82
CA ASP A 184 -11.64 -8.17 -7.34
C ASP A 184 -12.38 -7.50 -8.50
N ALA A 185 -12.74 -6.22 -8.32
CA ALA A 185 -13.51 -5.47 -9.29
C ALA A 185 -13.34 -3.96 -9.13
N TRP A 186 -13.68 -3.20 -10.17
CA TRP A 186 -13.68 -1.73 -10.15
C TRP A 186 -14.95 -1.14 -10.77
N ARG A 187 -15.36 0.03 -10.27
CA ARG A 187 -16.57 0.74 -10.68
C ARG A 187 -16.25 1.94 -11.59
N PRO A 188 -16.14 1.76 -12.93
CA PRO A 188 -15.99 2.89 -13.85
C PRO A 188 -17.24 3.79 -13.88
N TYR A 189 -18.43 3.18 -13.82
CA TYR A 189 -19.73 3.86 -13.93
C TYR A 189 -20.60 3.57 -12.70
N ARG A 190 -21.56 4.46 -12.40
CA ARG A 190 -22.34 4.46 -11.14
C ARG A 190 -22.92 3.09 -10.76
N ASP A 191 -23.40 2.34 -11.73
CA ASP A 191 -24.20 1.13 -11.52
C ASP A 191 -23.52 -0.14 -12.08
N THR A 192 -22.22 -0.08 -12.41
CA THR A 192 -21.51 -1.18 -13.07
C THR A 192 -20.20 -1.50 -12.35
N MET A 193 -20.17 -2.64 -11.65
CA MET A 193 -18.94 -3.27 -11.19
C MET A 193 -18.36 -4.13 -12.30
N VAL A 194 -17.05 -4.01 -12.54
CA VAL A 194 -16.33 -4.75 -13.58
C VAL A 194 -15.27 -5.60 -12.91
N GLY A 195 -15.40 -6.92 -13.01
CA GLY A 195 -14.41 -7.85 -12.48
C GLY A 195 -13.06 -7.70 -13.18
N VAL A 196 -11.96 -8.06 -12.51
CA VAL A 196 -10.59 -7.86 -13.01
C VAL A 196 -10.33 -8.45 -14.41
N GLY A 197 -10.97 -9.56 -14.75
CA GLY A 197 -10.85 -10.17 -16.08
C GLY A 197 -11.31 -9.21 -17.18
N ASP A 198 -12.57 -8.79 -17.11
CA ASP A 198 -13.18 -7.86 -18.07
C ASP A 198 -12.55 -6.46 -18.00
N LEU A 199 -12.12 -6.05 -16.80
CA LEU A 199 -11.45 -4.77 -16.59
C LEU A 199 -10.16 -4.67 -17.42
N GLY A 200 -9.40 -5.77 -17.55
CA GLY A 200 -8.22 -5.81 -18.41
C GLY A 200 -8.56 -5.50 -19.87
N LEU A 201 -9.58 -6.16 -20.41
CA LEU A 201 -10.05 -5.96 -21.78
C LEU A 201 -10.63 -4.55 -22.01
N TRP A 202 -11.25 -3.96 -21.00
CA TRP A 202 -11.71 -2.58 -21.05
C TRP A 202 -10.52 -1.60 -21.07
N LEU A 203 -9.54 -1.78 -20.18
CA LEU A 203 -8.34 -0.94 -20.11
C LEU A 203 -7.50 -1.00 -21.39
N ASP A 204 -7.39 -2.17 -22.04
CA ASP A 204 -6.70 -2.34 -23.32
C ASP A 204 -7.23 -1.36 -24.37
N ARG A 205 -8.56 -1.18 -24.41
CA ARG A 205 -9.26 -0.31 -25.35
C ARG A 205 -9.17 1.16 -24.93
N VAL A 206 -9.41 1.45 -23.65
CA VAL A 206 -9.42 2.81 -23.08
C VAL A 206 -8.03 3.47 -23.12
N LEU A 207 -6.98 2.72 -22.80
CA LEU A 207 -5.61 3.21 -22.83
C LEU A 207 -4.97 3.07 -24.22
N GLY A 208 -5.56 2.25 -25.09
CA GLY A 208 -5.08 1.98 -26.44
C GLY A 208 -3.78 1.18 -26.47
N VAL A 209 -3.50 0.40 -25.41
CA VAL A 209 -2.31 -0.41 -25.23
C VAL A 209 -2.73 -1.72 -24.57
N ARG A 210 -2.45 -2.85 -25.24
CA ARG A 210 -2.70 -4.18 -24.68
C ARG A 210 -1.70 -4.52 -23.59
N HIS A 211 -2.16 -5.09 -22.48
CA HIS A 211 -1.28 -5.57 -21.41
C HIS A 211 -1.22 -7.09 -21.33
N GLY A 212 -0.01 -7.66 -21.41
CA GLY A 212 0.17 -9.13 -21.46
C GLY A 212 0.01 -9.86 -20.13
N ALA A 213 0.07 -9.15 -18.99
CA ALA A 213 -0.08 -9.77 -17.67
C ALA A 213 -1.55 -9.91 -17.26
N LEU A 214 -1.89 -11.06 -16.70
CA LEU A 214 -3.24 -11.46 -16.35
C LEU A 214 -3.59 -11.12 -14.90
N GLY A 215 -2.60 -10.98 -14.02
CA GLY A 215 -2.82 -10.61 -12.63
C GLY A 215 -3.58 -9.30 -12.46
N ASP A 216 -4.06 -9.10 -11.25
CA ASP A 216 -4.86 -7.96 -10.80
C ASP A 216 -4.07 -6.64 -10.73
N SER A 217 -2.81 -6.73 -10.31
CA SER A 217 -1.92 -5.60 -10.05
C SER A 217 -1.58 -4.78 -11.31
N PRO A 218 -1.37 -5.41 -12.49
CA PRO A 218 -1.39 -4.69 -13.76
C PRO A 218 -2.67 -3.85 -13.96
N LYS A 219 -3.85 -4.38 -13.66
CA LYS A 219 -5.12 -3.64 -13.86
C LYS A 219 -5.20 -2.45 -12.90
N ILE A 220 -4.72 -2.58 -11.66
CA ILE A 220 -4.55 -1.43 -10.75
C ILE A 220 -3.68 -0.35 -11.41
N ALA A 221 -2.53 -0.74 -12.00
CA ALA A 221 -1.68 0.20 -12.72
C ALA A 221 -2.38 0.87 -13.91
N GLY A 222 -3.22 0.15 -14.66
CA GLY A 222 -4.00 0.71 -15.76
C GLY A 222 -5.08 1.68 -15.30
N VAL A 223 -5.83 1.34 -14.25
CA VAL A 223 -6.82 2.26 -13.67
C VAL A 223 -6.13 3.52 -13.12
N LEU A 224 -5.02 3.38 -12.39
CA LEU A 224 -4.29 4.54 -11.87
C LEU A 224 -3.66 5.38 -12.98
N GLU A 225 -3.20 4.79 -14.08
CA GLU A 225 -2.74 5.54 -15.26
C GLU A 225 -3.88 6.31 -15.94
N LEU A 226 -5.08 5.74 -15.97
CA LEU A 226 -6.28 6.42 -16.46
C LEU A 226 -6.65 7.61 -15.55
N LEU A 227 -6.57 7.44 -14.23
CA LEU A 227 -6.94 8.46 -13.25
C LEU A 227 -5.89 9.58 -13.13
N ALA A 228 -4.60 9.27 -13.19
CA ALA A 228 -3.51 10.24 -13.00
C ALA A 228 -3.33 11.17 -14.22
N CYS A 229 -4.01 12.32 -14.17
CA CYS A 229 -4.12 13.25 -15.30
C CYS A 229 -3.48 14.62 -15.06
N GLN A 230 -3.09 14.96 -13.83
CA GLN A 230 -2.67 16.31 -13.50
C GLN A 230 -1.56 16.83 -14.44
N GLY A 231 -1.79 18.01 -15.01
CA GLY A 231 -0.87 18.65 -15.95
C GLY A 231 -0.80 18.02 -17.35
N ASN A 232 -1.57 16.97 -17.66
CA ASN A 232 -1.53 16.27 -18.94
C ASN A 232 -2.89 16.22 -19.65
N TRP A 233 -3.08 17.11 -20.63
CA TRP A 233 -4.34 17.21 -21.37
C TRP A 233 -4.74 15.94 -22.13
N LEU A 234 -3.78 15.15 -22.62
CA LEU A 234 -4.12 13.88 -23.30
C LEU A 234 -4.76 12.89 -22.33
N HIS A 235 -4.20 12.78 -21.12
CA HIS A 235 -4.74 11.90 -20.09
C HIS A 235 -6.09 12.43 -19.59
N ALA A 236 -6.17 13.74 -19.33
CA ALA A 236 -7.38 14.38 -18.85
C ALA A 236 -8.57 14.24 -19.81
N VAL A 237 -8.36 14.46 -21.12
CA VAL A 237 -9.41 14.27 -22.14
C VAL A 237 -9.82 12.80 -22.25
N ARG A 238 -8.86 11.86 -22.16
CA ARG A 238 -9.15 10.43 -22.15
C ARG A 238 -10.04 10.06 -20.96
N LEU A 239 -9.65 10.45 -19.75
CA LEU A 239 -10.42 10.20 -18.53
C LEU A 239 -11.83 10.80 -18.65
N ALA A 240 -11.92 12.06 -19.07
CA ALA A 240 -13.19 12.76 -19.23
C ALA A 240 -14.12 12.05 -20.23
N TYR A 241 -13.59 11.60 -21.37
CA TYR A 241 -14.38 10.82 -22.30
C TYR A 241 -14.88 9.52 -21.66
N HIS A 242 -13.99 8.72 -21.07
CA HIS A 242 -14.34 7.38 -20.61
C HIS A 242 -15.17 7.34 -19.33
N LEU A 243 -15.07 8.32 -18.43
CA LEU A 243 -15.84 8.33 -17.19
C LEU A 243 -17.04 9.29 -17.19
N HIS A 244 -17.07 10.29 -18.10
CA HIS A 244 -18.14 11.29 -18.12
C HIS A 244 -18.92 11.36 -19.42
N VAL A 245 -18.35 11.00 -20.58
CA VAL A 245 -19.05 11.00 -21.88
C VAL A 245 -19.59 9.61 -22.23
N ALA A 246 -18.79 8.57 -22.04
CA ALA A 246 -19.27 7.20 -22.06
C ALA A 246 -20.23 6.96 -20.89
N CYS A 247 -21.22 6.10 -21.07
CA CYS A 247 -22.22 5.73 -20.07
C CYS A 247 -22.17 4.25 -19.68
N HIS A 248 -21.42 3.40 -20.40
CA HIS A 248 -21.30 1.98 -20.08
C HIS A 248 -19.97 1.40 -20.58
N VAL A 249 -19.48 0.35 -19.93
CA VAL A 249 -18.20 -0.30 -20.30
C VAL A 249 -18.21 -0.91 -21.69
N GLU A 250 -19.35 -1.45 -22.11
CA GLU A 250 -19.51 -2.11 -23.41
C GLU A 250 -19.49 -1.13 -24.58
N GLN A 251 -19.61 0.18 -24.33
CA GLN A 251 -19.33 1.17 -25.37
C GLN A 251 -17.89 1.12 -25.85
N ALA A 252 -16.98 0.55 -25.06
CA ALA A 252 -15.62 0.30 -25.52
C ALA A 252 -15.57 -0.80 -26.60
N SER A 253 -16.54 -1.71 -26.60
CA SER A 253 -16.65 -2.93 -27.43
C SER A 253 -17.83 -2.91 -28.40
N GLY A 254 -18.33 -1.74 -28.78
CA GLY A 254 -19.41 -1.58 -29.76
C GLY A 254 -20.77 -2.03 -29.23
N TRP A 255 -20.98 -1.93 -27.91
CA TRP A 255 -22.11 -2.50 -27.17
C TRP A 255 -22.17 -4.04 -27.17
N MET A 256 -21.07 -4.70 -27.55
CA MET A 256 -20.90 -6.14 -27.29
C MET A 256 -20.35 -6.35 -25.87
N PRO A 257 -20.60 -7.51 -25.25
CA PRO A 257 -19.91 -7.89 -24.02
C PRO A 257 -18.39 -7.75 -24.16
N LEU A 258 -17.72 -7.41 -23.06
CA LEU A 258 -16.26 -7.31 -23.05
C LEU A 258 -15.63 -8.69 -23.30
N GLY A 259 -15.18 -8.92 -24.53
CA GLY A 259 -14.45 -10.13 -24.93
C GLY A 259 -13.29 -9.80 -25.87
N GLU A 260 -12.41 -10.75 -26.16
CA GLU A 260 -11.27 -10.53 -27.07
C GLU A 260 -11.71 -10.14 -28.49
N ASP A 261 -12.88 -10.64 -28.92
CA ASP A 261 -13.44 -10.41 -30.25
C ASP A 261 -14.18 -9.06 -30.39
N GLY A 262 -14.44 -8.37 -29.28
CA GLY A 262 -15.19 -7.11 -29.30
C GLY A 262 -14.38 -5.98 -29.97
N PRO A 263 -14.93 -5.27 -30.98
CA PRO A 263 -14.20 -4.24 -31.71
C PRO A 263 -13.90 -3.04 -30.81
N PRO A 264 -12.72 -2.40 -30.91
CA PRO A 264 -12.44 -1.18 -30.16
C PRO A 264 -13.24 0.00 -30.73
N THR A 265 -14.36 0.37 -30.10
CA THR A 265 -15.25 1.46 -30.53
C THR A 265 -15.12 2.69 -29.66
N VAL A 266 -13.88 3.14 -29.45
CA VAL A 266 -13.56 4.35 -28.69
C VAL A 266 -12.70 5.28 -29.54
N PRO A 267 -12.64 6.59 -29.23
CA PRO A 267 -11.71 7.50 -29.89
C PRO A 267 -10.29 6.98 -29.77
N ASP A 268 -9.61 6.85 -30.89
CA ASP A 268 -8.22 6.40 -30.89
C ASP A 268 -7.27 7.47 -30.30
N ARG A 269 -6.02 7.07 -30.06
CA ARG A 269 -5.01 7.97 -29.48
C ARG A 269 -4.77 9.23 -30.33
N ALA A 270 -4.91 9.14 -31.65
CA ALA A 270 -4.74 10.29 -32.54
C ALA A 270 -5.88 11.30 -32.37
N THR A 271 -7.12 10.83 -32.31
CA THR A 271 -8.33 11.63 -32.07
C THR A 271 -8.25 12.31 -30.70
N LEU A 272 -7.94 11.57 -29.64
CA LEU A 272 -7.79 12.13 -28.29
C LEU A 272 -6.68 13.17 -28.22
N ARG A 273 -5.55 12.94 -28.90
CA ARG A 273 -4.45 13.92 -28.98
C ARG A 273 -4.87 15.20 -29.70
N ALA A 274 -5.69 15.10 -30.74
CA ALA A 274 -6.17 16.26 -31.47
C ALA A 274 -7.08 17.14 -30.59
N TRP A 275 -8.01 16.52 -29.84
CA TRP A 275 -8.83 17.23 -28.85
C TRP A 275 -7.99 17.85 -27.72
N ALA A 276 -7.04 17.08 -27.17
CA ALA A 276 -6.11 17.58 -26.16
C ALA A 276 -5.28 18.76 -26.67
N GLY A 277 -4.89 18.77 -27.95
CA GLY A 277 -4.18 19.89 -28.58
C GLY A 277 -4.99 21.19 -28.61
N VAL A 278 -6.31 21.10 -28.80
CA VAL A 278 -7.19 22.28 -28.72
C VAL A 278 -7.20 22.86 -27.30
N LEU A 279 -7.36 22.00 -26.28
CA LEU A 279 -7.36 22.43 -24.88
C LEU A 279 -6.00 22.96 -24.44
N ASP A 280 -4.92 22.29 -24.83
CA ASP A 280 -3.53 22.69 -24.55
C ASP A 280 -3.20 24.06 -25.14
N ALA A 281 -3.59 24.32 -26.39
CA ALA A 281 -3.39 25.62 -27.03
C ALA A 281 -4.22 26.74 -26.37
N HIS A 282 -5.45 26.44 -25.94
CA HIS A 282 -6.27 27.39 -25.22
C HIS A 282 -5.72 27.68 -23.81
N PHE A 283 -5.28 26.64 -23.08
CA PHE A 283 -4.62 26.78 -21.79
C PHE A 283 -3.35 27.63 -21.91
N ALA A 284 -2.50 27.35 -22.89
CA ALA A 284 -1.28 28.10 -23.17
C ALA A 284 -1.54 29.60 -23.42
N ARG A 285 -2.62 29.96 -24.11
CA ARG A 285 -3.03 31.36 -24.29
C ARG A 285 -3.47 32.00 -22.98
N THR A 286 -4.19 31.24 -22.15
CA THR A 286 -4.73 31.71 -20.87
C THR A 286 -3.62 31.95 -19.84
N VAL A 287 -2.65 31.04 -19.74
CA VAL A 287 -1.51 31.19 -18.81
C VAL A 287 -0.33 31.98 -19.40
N GLY A 288 -0.23 32.08 -20.72
CA GLY A 288 0.84 32.78 -21.44
C GLY A 288 0.53 34.24 -21.79
N ALA A 289 -0.73 34.68 -21.69
CA ALA A 289 -1.07 36.10 -21.69
C ALA A 289 -0.32 36.74 -20.51
N ARG A 290 0.43 37.81 -20.78
CA ARG A 290 1.42 38.49 -19.91
C ARG A 290 0.81 39.10 -18.63
N SER A 291 0.12 38.32 -17.82
CA SER A 291 -0.29 38.73 -16.50
C SER A 291 0.92 38.58 -15.57
N PRO A 292 1.27 39.60 -14.78
CA PRO A 292 2.42 39.56 -13.87
C PRO A 292 2.25 38.54 -12.73
N ARG A 293 1.08 37.91 -12.61
CA ARG A 293 0.82 36.82 -11.68
C ARG A 293 0.24 35.62 -12.44
N PRO A 294 0.75 34.40 -12.21
CA PRO A 294 0.15 33.20 -12.78
C PRO A 294 -1.31 33.07 -12.30
N PRO A 295 -2.25 32.70 -13.18
CA PRO A 295 -3.64 32.55 -12.79
C PRO A 295 -3.78 31.42 -11.76
N VAL A 296 -4.54 31.70 -10.70
CA VAL A 296 -5.05 30.67 -9.81
C VAL A 296 -6.12 29.90 -10.60
N LEU A 297 -6.03 28.56 -10.62
CA LEU A 297 -7.00 27.72 -11.33
C LEU A 297 -8.23 27.47 -10.44
N ASP A 298 -8.89 28.53 -10.00
CA ASP A 298 -10.12 28.45 -9.21
C ASP A 298 -11.34 28.08 -10.08
N ASP A 299 -12.52 28.07 -9.47
CA ASP A 299 -13.76 27.69 -10.16
C ASP A 299 -14.22 28.77 -11.17
N ASP A 300 -13.89 30.04 -10.93
CA ASP A 300 -14.14 31.14 -11.88
C ASP A 300 -13.30 30.96 -13.15
N TRP A 301 -12.01 30.63 -13.00
CA TRP A 301 -11.15 30.26 -14.12
C TRP A 301 -11.71 29.05 -14.87
N LEU A 302 -12.16 28.03 -14.15
CA LEU A 302 -12.71 26.81 -14.75
C LEU A 302 -13.91 27.12 -15.63
N ASP A 303 -14.86 27.91 -15.14
CA ASP A 303 -16.07 28.27 -15.89
C ASP A 303 -15.73 29.08 -17.16
N LEU A 304 -14.80 30.04 -17.06
CA LEU A 304 -14.35 30.81 -18.22
C LEU A 304 -13.63 29.92 -19.24
N PHE A 305 -12.68 29.09 -18.77
CA PHE A 305 -11.94 28.15 -19.62
C PHE A 305 -12.89 27.20 -20.34
N VAL A 306 -13.86 26.62 -19.62
CA VAL A 306 -14.84 25.68 -20.20
C VAL A 306 -15.65 26.37 -21.29
N LYS A 307 -16.19 27.56 -21.02
CA LYS A 307 -17.01 28.30 -21.99
C LYS A 307 -16.26 28.52 -23.31
N GLU A 308 -15.00 28.96 -23.25
CA GLU A 308 -14.21 29.27 -24.45
C GLU A 308 -13.64 28.01 -25.13
N ALA A 309 -13.19 27.02 -24.35
CA ALA A 309 -12.65 25.77 -24.88
C ALA A 309 -13.73 24.92 -25.58
N VAL A 310 -14.98 24.94 -25.09
CA VAL A 310 -16.10 24.25 -25.73
C VAL A 310 -16.31 24.74 -27.16
N GLU A 311 -16.28 26.05 -27.39
CA GLU A 311 -16.49 26.61 -28.72
C GLU A 311 -15.37 26.21 -29.69
N ASN A 312 -14.13 26.27 -29.24
CA ASN A 312 -12.98 25.82 -30.02
C ASN A 312 -13.06 24.32 -30.35
N LEU A 313 -13.47 23.49 -29.38
CA LEU A 313 -13.52 22.04 -29.56
C LEU A 313 -14.68 21.63 -30.49
N ARG A 314 -15.83 22.32 -30.45
CA ARG A 314 -16.98 22.06 -31.34
C ARG A 314 -16.64 22.16 -32.82
N GLN A 315 -15.67 23.00 -33.17
CA GLN A 315 -15.19 23.17 -34.54
C GLN A 315 -14.32 22.00 -35.03
N HIS A 316 -13.88 21.11 -34.13
CA HIS A 316 -12.99 20.01 -34.49
C HIS A 316 -13.71 18.95 -35.35
N PRO A 317 -13.15 18.55 -36.51
CA PRO A 317 -13.74 17.50 -37.34
C PRO A 317 -13.78 16.19 -36.55
N ASN A 318 -14.89 15.45 -36.64
CA ASN A 318 -15.11 14.17 -35.95
C ASN A 318 -15.42 14.23 -34.45
N LEU A 319 -15.51 15.40 -33.80
CA LEU A 319 -15.98 15.44 -32.40
C LEU A 319 -17.36 14.79 -32.25
N GLN A 320 -18.30 15.18 -33.12
CA GLN A 320 -19.69 14.72 -33.09
C GLN A 320 -19.88 13.24 -33.41
N ARG A 321 -18.85 12.56 -33.94
CA ARG A 321 -18.86 11.10 -34.10
C ARG A 321 -18.85 10.39 -32.75
N TRP A 322 -18.18 10.98 -31.77
CA TRP A 322 -17.88 10.33 -30.49
C TRP A 322 -18.57 10.99 -29.31
N VAL A 323 -18.79 12.29 -29.37
CA VAL A 323 -19.34 13.11 -28.30
C VAL A 323 -20.69 13.66 -28.77
N PRO A 324 -21.82 13.27 -28.14
CA PRO A 324 -23.13 13.79 -28.52
C PRO A 324 -23.20 15.33 -28.44
N LYS A 325 -24.03 15.97 -29.29
CA LYS A 325 -24.13 17.44 -29.44
C LYS A 325 -24.31 18.23 -28.13
N GLY A 326 -24.87 17.62 -27.08
CA GLY A 326 -25.06 18.24 -25.75
C GLY A 326 -23.99 17.90 -24.70
N ARG A 327 -22.98 17.07 -25.03
CA ARG A 327 -22.02 16.51 -24.06
C ARG A 327 -20.62 17.11 -24.17
N THR A 328 -20.38 18.03 -25.11
CA THR A 328 -19.07 18.69 -25.26
C THR A 328 -18.67 19.47 -24.03
N GLU A 329 -19.60 20.18 -23.39
CA GLU A 329 -19.31 20.91 -22.15
C GLU A 329 -18.91 19.97 -21.01
N VAL A 330 -19.63 18.85 -20.85
CA VAL A 330 -19.30 17.81 -19.87
C VAL A 330 -17.88 17.27 -20.11
N LEU A 331 -17.51 17.00 -21.36
CA LEU A 331 -16.16 16.54 -21.72
C LEU A 331 -15.09 17.58 -21.32
N VAL A 332 -15.28 18.84 -21.72
CA VAL A 332 -14.29 19.90 -21.48
C VAL A 332 -14.17 20.21 -19.99
N ARG A 333 -15.28 20.31 -19.26
CA ARG A 333 -15.30 20.55 -17.82
C ARG A 333 -14.64 19.42 -17.05
N ALA A 334 -15.00 18.17 -17.35
CA ALA A 334 -14.37 17.01 -16.71
C ALA A 334 -12.87 16.91 -17.04
N ALA A 335 -12.46 17.24 -18.27
CA ALA A 335 -11.05 17.26 -18.64
C ALA A 335 -10.29 18.37 -17.90
N ALA A 336 -10.85 19.57 -17.77
CA ALA A 336 -10.22 20.66 -17.05
C ALA A 336 -10.06 20.35 -15.55
N LEU A 337 -11.10 19.78 -14.92
CA LEU A 337 -11.04 19.28 -13.54
C LEU A 337 -9.99 18.18 -13.40
N ALA A 338 -9.96 17.20 -14.31
CA ALA A 338 -8.96 16.13 -14.27
C ALA A 338 -7.52 16.64 -14.42
N PHE A 339 -7.32 17.60 -15.32
CA PHE A 339 -6.03 18.26 -15.54
C PHE A 339 -5.56 19.04 -14.30
N ARG A 340 -6.48 19.66 -13.55
CA ARG A 340 -6.18 20.44 -12.35
C ARG A 340 -5.98 19.54 -11.12
N ASP A 341 -6.92 18.64 -10.87
CA ASP A 341 -7.15 18.03 -9.56
C ASP A 341 -6.75 16.55 -9.49
N SER A 342 -6.56 15.86 -10.63
CA SER A 342 -6.25 14.41 -10.61
C SER A 342 -4.76 14.13 -10.48
N ASP A 343 -4.18 14.54 -9.35
CA ASP A 343 -2.84 14.15 -8.92
C ASP A 343 -2.80 12.67 -8.46
N LEU A 344 -1.65 12.20 -7.96
CA LEU A 344 -1.52 10.81 -7.50
C LEU A 344 -2.39 10.50 -6.27
N VAL A 345 -2.60 11.46 -5.36
CA VAL A 345 -3.41 11.28 -4.15
C VAL A 345 -4.88 11.16 -4.52
N ALA A 346 -5.40 12.12 -5.29
CA ALA A 346 -6.77 12.11 -5.79
C ALA A 346 -7.06 10.88 -6.65
N SER A 347 -6.07 10.42 -7.44
CA SER A 347 -6.17 9.19 -8.23
C SER A 347 -6.26 7.95 -7.35
N CYS A 348 -5.40 7.81 -6.34
CA CYS A 348 -5.46 6.69 -5.39
C CYS A 348 -6.77 6.70 -4.59
N ALA A 349 -7.22 7.87 -4.15
CA ALA A 349 -8.47 7.99 -3.42
C ALA A 349 -9.70 7.68 -4.28
N THR A 350 -9.68 8.08 -5.55
CA THR A 350 -10.73 7.73 -6.51
C THR A 350 -10.70 6.24 -6.86
N PHE A 351 -9.51 5.64 -6.96
CA PHE A 351 -9.35 4.21 -7.12
C PHE A 351 -10.00 3.45 -5.95
N LEU A 352 -9.59 3.73 -4.71
CA LEU A 352 -10.07 3.00 -3.52
C LEU A 352 -11.59 3.12 -3.36
N ARG A 353 -12.17 4.32 -3.52
CA ARG A 353 -13.64 4.52 -3.42
C ARG A 353 -14.46 3.72 -4.43
N ARG A 354 -13.84 3.24 -5.51
CA ARG A 354 -14.51 2.54 -6.62
C ARG A 354 -14.04 1.09 -6.75
N ALA A 355 -13.02 0.68 -6.00
CA ALA A 355 -12.47 -0.66 -6.05
C ALA A 355 -13.13 -1.57 -5.01
N GLU A 356 -13.24 -2.85 -5.34
CA GLU A 356 -13.60 -3.93 -4.44
C GLU A 356 -12.37 -4.82 -4.23
N GLY A 357 -12.09 -5.16 -2.97
CA GLY A 357 -10.93 -5.96 -2.58
C GLY A 357 -10.15 -5.37 -1.39
N THR A 358 -8.90 -5.80 -1.25
CA THR A 358 -7.98 -5.37 -0.19
C THR A 358 -6.68 -4.86 -0.79
N PHE A 359 -6.13 -3.78 -0.22
CA PHE A 359 -5.14 -2.95 -0.87
C PHE A 359 -4.08 -2.51 0.13
N GLY A 360 -2.85 -2.92 -0.08
CA GLY A 360 -1.67 -2.27 0.45
C GLY A 360 -0.84 -1.93 -0.78
N MET A 361 -0.79 -0.67 -1.18
CA MET A 361 -0.17 -0.31 -2.46
C MET A 361 0.75 0.89 -2.33
N THR A 362 1.73 0.96 -3.22
CA THR A 362 2.52 2.17 -3.42
C THR A 362 2.54 2.56 -4.89
N VAL A 363 2.47 3.85 -5.15
CA VAL A 363 2.32 4.44 -6.48
C VAL A 363 3.37 5.52 -6.66
N SER A 364 4.12 5.45 -7.75
CA SER A 364 5.11 6.46 -8.11
C SER A 364 5.00 6.84 -9.59
N SER A 365 5.45 8.05 -9.92
CA SER A 365 5.42 8.57 -11.28
C SER A 365 6.72 9.29 -11.63
N THR A 366 7.21 9.12 -12.85
CA THR A 366 8.37 9.88 -13.37
C THR A 366 8.10 11.37 -13.51
N VAL A 367 6.83 11.80 -13.50
CA VAL A 367 6.43 13.22 -13.46
C VAL A 367 6.70 13.83 -12.09
N TYR A 368 6.58 13.03 -11.02
CA TYR A 368 6.76 13.42 -9.63
C TYR A 368 7.83 12.54 -8.97
N PRO A 369 9.11 12.65 -9.40
CA PRO A 369 10.15 11.70 -9.03
C PRO A 369 10.60 11.77 -7.56
N GLN A 370 10.16 12.82 -6.84
CA GLN A 370 10.40 13.02 -5.43
C GLN A 370 9.20 12.66 -4.56
N THR A 371 8.18 12.03 -5.16
CA THR A 371 6.90 11.75 -4.52
C THR A 371 6.55 10.28 -4.64
N VAL A 372 6.01 9.71 -3.56
CA VAL A 372 5.36 8.40 -3.54
C VAL A 372 4.04 8.51 -2.81
N VAL A 373 3.02 7.82 -3.31
CA VAL A 373 1.73 7.67 -2.63
C VAL A 373 1.60 6.25 -2.13
N LEU A 374 1.31 6.10 -0.85
CA LEU A 374 0.99 4.84 -0.19
C LEU A 374 -0.51 4.80 0.06
N ALA A 375 -1.11 3.64 -0.06
CA ALA A 375 -2.52 3.45 0.27
C ALA A 375 -2.72 2.12 1.00
N ALA A 376 -3.56 2.13 2.03
CA ALA A 376 -3.97 0.97 2.80
C ALA A 376 -5.50 0.87 2.80
N ARG A 377 -6.05 -0.34 2.66
CA ARG A 377 -7.45 -0.73 2.94
C ARG A 377 -7.53 -2.25 2.96
N GLY A 378 -7.55 -2.84 4.13
CA GLY A 378 -7.57 -4.27 4.40
C GLY A 378 -6.23 -4.97 4.32
N GLN A 379 -5.17 -4.22 4.01
CA GLN A 379 -3.79 -4.68 4.06
C GLN A 379 -2.93 -3.63 4.77
N PRO A 380 -2.04 -4.05 5.68
CA PRO A 380 -1.21 -3.12 6.44
C PRO A 380 -0.17 -2.43 5.55
N MET A 381 0.06 -1.14 5.85
CA MET A 381 1.15 -0.35 5.34
C MET A 381 1.66 0.56 6.45
N SER A 382 2.97 0.60 6.62
CA SER A 382 3.61 1.37 7.68
C SER A 382 4.79 2.15 7.12
N VAL A 383 5.06 3.32 7.69
CA VAL A 383 6.16 4.21 7.31
C VAL A 383 7.02 4.50 8.53
N GLY A 384 8.30 4.17 8.47
CA GLY A 384 9.32 4.54 9.44
C GLY A 384 10.08 5.80 9.01
N PHE A 385 10.31 6.70 9.95
CA PHE A 385 11.06 7.95 9.76
C PHE A 385 12.40 7.90 10.49
N GLY A 386 13.46 8.28 9.79
CA GLY A 386 14.84 8.18 10.28
C GLY A 386 15.80 9.21 9.68
N GLY A 387 17.08 9.09 10.03
CA GLY A 387 18.14 9.98 9.56
C GLY A 387 17.88 11.44 9.91
N VAL A 388 17.62 11.75 11.19
CA VAL A 388 17.21 13.09 11.62
C VAL A 388 18.30 14.13 11.31
N SER A 389 17.93 15.16 10.56
CA SER A 389 18.78 16.31 10.26
C SER A 389 18.97 17.18 11.51
N PRO A 390 19.93 18.14 11.50
CA PRO A 390 20.04 19.13 12.56
C PRO A 390 18.76 19.95 12.81
N SER A 391 17.84 20.02 11.84
CA SER A 391 16.55 20.71 11.98
C SER A 391 15.46 19.86 12.62
N GLY A 392 15.76 18.64 13.08
CA GLY A 392 14.77 17.75 13.71
C GLY A 392 13.84 17.02 12.71
N ALA A 393 13.95 17.32 11.41
CA ALA A 393 13.19 16.66 10.35
C ALA A 393 13.88 15.34 9.93
N PRO A 394 13.12 14.29 9.57
CA PRO A 394 13.70 13.07 9.04
C PRO A 394 14.27 13.31 7.65
N SER A 395 15.43 12.70 7.36
CA SER A 395 16.04 12.73 6.02
C SER A 395 15.68 11.50 5.18
N VAL A 396 15.06 10.49 5.79
CA VAL A 396 14.60 9.27 5.12
C VAL A 396 13.25 8.81 5.68
N ALA A 397 12.36 8.44 4.77
CA ALA A 397 11.16 7.66 5.04
C ALA A 397 11.34 6.28 4.39
N ILE A 398 11.07 5.22 5.16
CA ILE A 398 11.12 3.82 4.73
C ILE A 398 9.71 3.29 4.90
N TRP A 399 9.18 2.53 3.95
CA TRP A 399 7.90 1.86 4.15
C TRP A 399 8.04 0.36 4.03
N SER A 400 7.12 -0.33 4.68
CA SER A 400 6.99 -1.78 4.67
C SER A 400 5.54 -2.16 4.94
N SER A 401 5.06 -3.23 4.32
CA SER A 401 3.81 -3.90 4.77
C SER A 401 4.01 -4.70 6.07
N GLU A 402 5.25 -4.79 6.56
CA GLU A 402 5.62 -5.51 7.79
C GLU A 402 6.13 -4.55 8.87
N PRO A 403 5.35 -4.27 9.93
CA PRO A 403 5.77 -3.37 11.01
C PRO A 403 7.03 -3.83 11.75
N ALA A 404 7.28 -5.14 11.83
CA ALA A 404 8.50 -5.68 12.45
C ALA A 404 9.79 -5.25 11.74
N THR A 405 9.70 -4.82 10.47
CA THR A 405 10.82 -4.21 9.75
C THR A 405 11.40 -3.04 10.52
N PHE A 406 10.58 -2.19 11.15
CA PHE A 406 11.06 -0.96 11.74
C PHE A 406 11.79 -1.19 13.07
N GLN A 407 11.38 -2.21 13.84
CA GLN A 407 12.11 -2.62 15.03
C GLN A 407 13.52 -3.11 14.67
N ALA A 408 13.67 -3.87 13.58
CA ALA A 408 14.98 -4.29 13.08
C ALA A 408 15.85 -3.11 12.60
N LEU A 409 15.23 -1.99 12.20
CA LEU A 409 15.92 -0.80 11.71
C LEU A 409 16.15 0.28 12.78
N ALA A 410 15.50 0.19 13.94
CA ALA A 410 15.63 1.19 15.00
C ALA A 410 17.09 1.33 15.49
N GLY A 411 17.80 0.21 15.63
CA GLY A 411 19.22 0.17 16.01
C GLY A 411 20.21 0.39 14.85
N ASN A 412 19.76 0.71 13.63
CA ASN A 412 20.65 0.86 12.49
C ASN A 412 21.38 2.22 12.54
N ALA A 413 22.72 2.21 12.64
CA ALA A 413 23.51 3.44 12.76
C ALA A 413 23.39 4.42 11.56
N GLN A 414 23.00 3.95 10.37
CA GLN A 414 22.94 4.77 9.17
C GLN A 414 21.58 5.45 8.96
N ALA A 415 20.49 4.77 9.30
CA ALA A 415 19.12 5.28 9.08
C ALA A 415 18.30 5.44 10.37
N GLY A 416 18.65 4.73 11.44
CA GLY A 416 18.04 4.74 12.77
C GLY A 416 16.59 5.21 12.77
N VAL A 417 15.66 4.32 12.43
CA VAL A 417 14.24 4.66 12.41
C VAL A 417 13.82 4.97 13.85
N GLN A 418 13.38 6.19 14.09
CA GLN A 418 13.03 6.69 15.43
C GLN A 418 11.53 6.60 15.71
N ALA A 419 10.72 6.77 14.67
CA ALA A 419 9.27 6.73 14.77
C ALA A 419 8.68 6.01 13.57
N ARG A 420 7.52 5.38 13.79
CA ARG A 420 6.72 4.71 12.78
C ARG A 420 5.30 5.29 12.76
N LEU A 421 4.73 5.43 11.57
CA LEU A 421 3.31 5.65 11.35
C LEU A 421 2.71 4.39 10.72
N ASP A 422 1.64 3.88 11.30
CA ASP A 422 0.85 2.78 10.73
C ASP A 422 -0.40 3.38 10.07
N LEU A 423 -0.60 3.12 8.76
CA LEU A 423 -1.78 3.61 8.03
C LEU A 423 -3.03 2.84 8.49
N ASP A 424 -4.18 3.53 8.52
CA ASP A 424 -5.47 2.94 8.84
C ASP A 424 -5.94 2.06 7.68
N ASP A 425 -5.74 0.77 7.83
CA ASP A 425 -6.18 -0.24 6.88
C ASP A 425 -7.63 -0.68 7.12
N CYS A 426 -8.32 -0.26 8.17
CA CYS A 426 -9.69 -0.70 8.43
C CYS A 426 -10.68 -0.02 7.49
N VAL A 427 -10.65 1.31 7.47
CA VAL A 427 -11.50 2.16 6.62
C VAL A 427 -10.78 2.58 5.34
N GLY A 428 -9.46 2.55 5.41
CA GLY A 428 -8.55 2.93 4.36
C GLY A 428 -7.98 4.33 4.55
N GLU A 429 -6.75 4.48 4.07
CA GLU A 429 -6.00 5.72 4.15
C GLU A 429 -5.07 5.85 2.94
N VAL A 430 -4.91 7.06 2.43
CA VAL A 430 -3.94 7.43 1.40
C VAL A 430 -2.95 8.40 2.02
N LEU A 431 -1.66 8.13 1.90
CA LEU A 431 -0.57 8.98 2.37
C LEU A 431 0.38 9.28 1.22
N GLN A 432 0.53 10.55 0.86
CA GLN A 432 1.64 11.01 0.03
C GLN A 432 2.82 11.38 0.90
N LEU A 433 4.00 10.95 0.48
CA LEU A 433 5.28 11.43 0.96
C LEU A 433 6.02 12.12 -0.18
N SER A 434 6.55 13.32 0.07
CA SER A 434 7.34 14.07 -0.90
C SER A 434 8.56 14.73 -0.25
N VAL A 435 9.60 14.97 -1.05
CA VAL A 435 10.73 15.81 -0.62
C VAL A 435 10.48 17.26 -1.03
N ARG A 436 10.52 18.17 -0.07
CA ARG A 436 10.51 19.62 -0.28
C ARG A 436 11.95 20.13 -0.38
N GLN A 437 12.23 20.91 -1.42
CA GLN A 437 13.56 21.50 -1.64
C GLN A 437 13.74 22.81 -0.84
N THR A 438 15.00 23.10 -0.51
CA THR A 438 15.47 24.33 0.15
C THR A 438 14.98 25.57 -0.62
N GLY A 439 14.29 26.49 0.07
CA GLY A 439 13.84 27.76 -0.51
C GLY A 439 12.45 27.80 -1.15
N GLY A 440 11.74 26.67 -1.27
CA GLY A 440 10.32 26.69 -1.68
C GLY A 440 9.47 27.30 -0.57
N GLN A 441 8.95 28.52 -0.74
CA GLN A 441 8.06 29.14 0.25
C GLN A 441 6.63 28.53 0.17
N GLY A 442 6.05 28.28 1.35
CA GLY A 442 4.70 27.69 1.52
C GLY A 442 4.72 26.18 1.83
N ALA A 443 4.02 25.76 2.89
CA ALA A 443 3.59 24.36 3.01
C ALA A 443 2.71 24.01 1.79
N ALA A 444 2.69 22.76 1.32
CA ALA A 444 1.64 22.37 0.38
C ALA A 444 0.30 22.77 1.00
N GLU A 445 -0.62 23.27 0.17
CA GLU A 445 -1.90 23.86 0.59
C GLU A 445 -2.70 22.95 1.55
N ASN A 446 -2.41 21.64 1.53
CA ASN A 446 -2.99 20.60 2.38
C ASN A 446 -1.94 19.66 3.03
N GLY A 447 -0.67 20.05 3.06
CA GLY A 447 0.43 19.22 3.58
C GLY A 447 1.13 19.80 4.79
N PHE A 448 1.94 18.98 5.43
CA PHE A 448 2.77 19.41 6.56
C PHE A 448 4.16 18.78 6.50
N VAL A 449 5.14 19.52 7.02
CA VAL A 449 6.51 19.01 7.19
C VAL A 449 6.50 17.96 8.30
N VAL A 450 7.09 16.81 8.02
CA VAL A 450 7.27 15.76 9.04
C VAL A 450 8.36 16.22 10.01
N GLN A 451 7.99 16.35 11.28
CA GLN A 451 8.91 16.74 12.35
C GLN A 451 8.94 15.66 13.43
N LEU A 452 10.15 15.27 13.83
CA LEU A 452 10.36 14.34 14.94
C LEU A 452 10.84 15.05 16.22
N ARG A 453 11.13 16.36 16.15
CA ARG A 453 11.52 17.21 17.29
C ARG A 453 10.82 18.55 17.20
N GLU A 454 10.54 19.15 18.36
CA GLU A 454 9.79 20.41 18.47
C GLU A 454 10.60 21.64 18.02
N ASP A 455 11.93 21.57 18.13
CA ASP A 455 12.84 22.65 17.72
C ASP A 455 13.24 22.52 16.25
N SER A 456 12.70 23.37 15.36
CA SER A 456 13.15 23.40 13.96
C SER A 456 13.49 24.81 13.49
N ALA A 457 14.67 24.94 12.88
CA ALA A 457 15.02 26.08 12.03
C ALA A 457 14.32 25.96 10.66
N GLU A 458 13.68 27.04 10.21
CA GLU A 458 13.05 27.11 8.89
C GLU A 458 14.10 27.07 7.76
N GLY A 459 13.75 26.45 6.63
CA GLY A 459 14.46 26.64 5.36
C GLY A 459 15.27 25.45 4.81
N ALA A 460 15.44 24.35 5.56
CA ALA A 460 16.14 23.15 5.06
C ALA A 460 15.24 22.24 4.19
N ALA A 461 15.87 21.44 3.31
CA ALA A 461 15.16 20.37 2.60
C ALA A 461 14.59 19.35 3.62
N CYS A 462 13.35 18.92 3.40
CA CYS A 462 12.64 18.10 4.38
C CYS A 462 11.63 17.16 3.71
N LEU A 463 11.14 16.20 4.48
CA LEU A 463 10.04 15.33 4.09
C LEU A 463 8.70 16.00 4.43
N GLU A 464 7.78 15.95 3.50
CA GLU A 464 6.41 16.46 3.61
C GLU A 464 5.41 15.32 3.44
N ALA A 465 4.31 15.41 4.19
CA ALA A 465 3.22 14.46 4.15
C ALA A 465 1.89 15.15 3.81
N ILE A 466 1.06 14.47 3.01
CA ILE A 466 -0.35 14.78 2.78
C ILE A 466 -1.11 13.49 2.96
N GLY A 467 -2.10 13.43 3.86
CA GLY A 467 -2.88 12.22 4.11
C GLY A 467 -4.37 12.44 3.91
N LEU A 468 -5.08 11.41 3.46
CA LEU A 468 -6.54 11.35 3.37
C LEU A 468 -7.05 10.08 4.08
N CYS A 469 -7.92 10.25 5.06
CA CYS A 469 -8.59 9.15 5.77
C CYS A 469 -10.05 9.01 5.27
N PHE A 470 -10.52 7.80 4.94
CA PHE A 470 -11.87 7.64 4.36
C PHE A 470 -13.04 7.68 5.37
N GLY A 471 -12.78 7.79 6.67
CA GLY A 471 -13.82 7.90 7.71
C GLY A 471 -13.38 7.27 9.02
N THR A 472 -14.33 6.98 9.91
CA THR A 472 -14.14 6.04 11.02
C THR A 472 -14.86 4.72 10.71
N ALA A 473 -14.52 3.64 11.42
CA ALA A 473 -15.16 2.32 11.22
C ALA A 473 -16.69 2.33 11.43
N GLU A 474 -17.23 3.41 11.99
CA GLU A 474 -18.64 3.62 12.26
C GLU A 474 -19.41 4.25 11.07
N ASP A 475 -18.70 4.89 10.11
CA ASP A 475 -19.31 5.55 8.97
C ASP A 475 -19.74 4.54 7.88
N ALA A 476 -20.97 4.64 7.39
CA ALA A 476 -21.43 3.85 6.25
C ALA A 476 -20.60 4.16 4.99
N GLU A 477 -20.27 3.13 4.19
CA GLU A 477 -19.42 3.26 2.99
C GLU A 477 -19.88 4.33 1.98
N GLY A 478 -21.19 4.59 1.93
CA GLY A 478 -21.80 5.62 1.07
C GLY A 478 -21.59 7.07 1.54
N SER A 479 -21.16 7.31 2.78
CA SER A 479 -20.95 8.65 3.36
C SER A 479 -19.47 9.02 3.51
N TRP A 480 -18.56 8.21 2.99
CA TRP A 480 -17.11 8.43 3.09
C TRP A 480 -16.66 9.67 2.30
N ALA A 481 -16.59 10.81 3.00
CA ALA A 481 -15.88 11.99 2.55
C ALA A 481 -14.44 11.92 3.10
N PRO A 482 -13.41 11.82 2.23
CA PRO A 482 -12.04 11.77 2.68
C PRO A 482 -11.70 13.00 3.55
N LYS A 483 -11.23 12.77 4.77
CA LYS A 483 -10.78 13.81 5.70
C LYS A 483 -9.27 13.97 5.58
N LEU A 484 -8.80 15.21 5.60
CA LEU A 484 -7.37 15.50 5.56
C LEU A 484 -6.71 15.07 6.88
N LEU A 485 -5.56 14.38 6.78
CA LEU A 485 -4.70 14.06 7.91
C LEU A 485 -4.01 15.34 8.38
N THR A 486 -4.33 15.78 9.60
CA THR A 486 -3.68 16.95 10.20
C THR A 486 -2.31 16.58 10.78
N ALA A 487 -1.43 17.57 10.90
CA ALA A 487 -0.12 17.38 11.54
C ALA A 487 -0.24 16.90 13.01
N GLU A 488 -1.28 17.34 13.72
CA GLU A 488 -1.59 16.90 15.08
C GLU A 488 -1.96 15.42 15.13
N LEU A 489 -2.93 15.00 14.30
CA LEU A 489 -3.36 13.60 14.23
C LEU A 489 -2.24 12.69 13.74
N PHE A 490 -1.41 13.16 12.81
CA PHE A 490 -0.22 12.44 12.39
C PHE A 490 0.74 12.21 13.57
N ARG A 491 1.05 13.26 14.35
CA ARG A 491 1.96 13.16 15.50
C ARG A 491 1.40 12.27 16.61
N SER A 492 0.10 12.34 16.90
CA SER A 492 -0.52 11.51 17.94
C SER A 492 -0.54 10.02 17.56
N ARG A 493 -0.40 9.69 16.27
CA ARG A 493 -0.34 8.31 15.75
C ARG A 493 1.09 7.78 15.58
N LEU A 494 2.12 8.58 15.86
CA LEU A 494 3.49 8.11 15.77
C LEU A 494 3.79 7.12 16.91
N VAL A 495 4.25 5.94 16.54
CA VAL A 495 4.83 4.96 17.45
C VAL A 495 6.32 5.21 17.55
N TRP A 496 6.78 5.66 18.72
CA TRP A 496 8.20 5.85 18.99
C TRP A 496 8.89 4.52 19.22
N LEU A 497 9.92 4.25 18.43
CA LEU A 497 10.69 3.03 18.52
C LEU A 497 11.77 3.23 19.58
N ALA A 498 11.77 2.36 20.59
CA ALA A 498 12.86 2.36 21.55
C ALA A 498 14.17 2.05 20.83
N SER A 499 15.17 2.92 21.01
CA SER A 499 16.58 2.58 20.82
C SER A 499 16.95 1.58 21.92
N GLY A 500 16.40 0.37 21.86
CA GLY A 500 16.83 -0.67 22.78
C GLY A 500 18.35 -0.80 22.67
N PRO A 501 19.09 -1.02 23.77
CA PRO A 501 20.44 -1.53 23.64
C PRO A 501 20.29 -2.76 22.75
N THR A 502 20.93 -2.74 21.58
CA THR A 502 20.92 -3.92 20.74
C THR A 502 21.48 -5.04 21.61
N ASP A 503 20.65 -6.01 21.97
CA ASP A 503 21.04 -7.29 22.58
C ASP A 503 21.87 -8.15 21.58
N ARG A 504 22.70 -7.49 20.77
CA ARG A 504 23.82 -8.10 20.07
C ARG A 504 24.99 -8.39 21.02
N ASP A 505 24.91 -7.93 22.27
CA ASP A 505 25.89 -8.25 23.32
C ASP A 505 25.46 -9.42 24.24
N ALA A 506 24.29 -10.02 24.02
CA ALA A 506 24.00 -11.37 24.53
C ALA A 506 24.72 -12.43 23.67
N ALA A 507 26.03 -12.54 23.93
CA ALA A 507 27.04 -13.56 23.54
C ALA A 507 27.86 -13.34 22.24
N PRO A 508 29.13 -12.94 22.43
CA PRO A 508 30.27 -13.66 21.86
C PRO A 508 31.19 -14.16 23.00
N GLY A 509 30.67 -15.06 23.82
CA GLY A 509 31.40 -15.69 24.93
C GLY A 509 31.51 -17.21 24.77
N GLY A 510 32.16 -17.69 23.72
CA GLY A 510 32.46 -19.11 23.54
C GLY A 510 33.75 -19.31 22.76
N PRO A 511 34.72 -20.10 23.26
CA PRO A 511 36.07 -20.16 22.69
C PRO A 511 36.04 -20.61 21.23
N ALA A 512 36.81 -19.88 20.43
CA ALA A 512 37.00 -20.10 19.01
C ALA A 512 37.82 -21.38 18.77
N ALA A 513 37.16 -22.54 18.75
CA ALA A 513 37.76 -23.79 18.30
C ALA A 513 36.69 -24.79 17.82
N ALA A 514 36.10 -24.57 16.64
CA ALA A 514 35.51 -25.60 15.76
C ALA A 514 34.83 -24.95 14.53
N ALA A 515 35.60 -24.30 13.65
CA ALA A 515 35.08 -23.61 12.47
C ALA A 515 34.62 -24.53 11.31
N GLY A 516 34.62 -25.86 11.49
CA GLY A 516 34.32 -26.81 10.40
C GLY A 516 32.84 -27.14 10.18
N LYS A 517 31.96 -26.97 11.20
CA LYS A 517 30.56 -27.45 11.14
C LYS A 517 29.47 -26.37 11.34
N ARG A 518 29.85 -25.12 11.66
CA ARG A 518 28.88 -24.02 11.88
C ARG A 518 28.18 -23.51 10.61
N GLY A 519 28.71 -23.79 9.41
CA GLY A 519 28.14 -23.26 8.15
C GLY A 519 26.78 -23.84 7.73
N LEU A 520 26.37 -24.97 8.32
CA LEU A 520 25.08 -25.61 8.03
C LEU A 520 24.01 -25.28 9.08
N LEU A 521 24.35 -25.25 10.37
CA LEU A 521 23.42 -24.86 11.44
C LEU A 521 23.13 -23.35 11.47
N ALA A 522 24.07 -22.51 11.02
CA ALA A 522 23.81 -21.07 10.83
C ALA A 522 22.85 -20.77 9.65
N ARG A 523 22.45 -21.79 8.87
CA ARG A 523 21.52 -21.66 7.74
C ARG A 523 20.16 -22.32 7.97
N ASP A 524 20.03 -23.20 8.97
CA ASP A 524 18.77 -23.88 9.27
C ASP A 524 18.03 -23.14 10.38
N VAL A 525 17.14 -22.24 9.95
CA VAL A 525 16.32 -21.42 10.84
C VAL A 525 15.45 -22.28 11.75
N VAL A 526 14.93 -23.40 11.26
CA VAL A 526 14.06 -24.28 12.06
C VAL A 526 14.87 -24.97 13.15
N ALA A 527 16.04 -25.51 12.83
CA ALA A 527 16.91 -26.14 13.83
C ALA A 527 17.33 -25.15 14.92
N ARG A 528 17.59 -23.89 14.55
CA ARG A 528 17.90 -22.81 15.50
C ARG A 528 16.70 -22.49 16.39
N ASP A 529 15.51 -22.33 15.82
CA ASP A 529 14.31 -22.00 16.58
C ASP A 529 13.96 -23.14 17.56
N LEU A 530 14.10 -24.41 17.13
CA LEU A 530 13.96 -25.58 18.00
C LEU A 530 14.98 -25.58 19.15
N ALA A 531 16.23 -25.18 18.89
CA ALA A 531 17.26 -25.07 19.93
C ALA A 531 17.00 -23.92 20.91
N GLN A 532 16.23 -22.90 20.51
CA GLN A 532 15.85 -21.76 21.35
C GLN A 532 14.63 -22.04 22.23
N LEU A 533 13.85 -23.09 21.96
CA LEU A 533 12.63 -23.40 22.71
C LEU A 533 12.81 -23.39 24.24
N PRO A 534 13.85 -24.00 24.84
CA PRO A 534 14.01 -23.97 26.29
C PRO A 534 14.16 -22.55 26.86
N ALA A 535 14.87 -21.67 26.14
CA ALA A 535 15.06 -20.29 26.56
C ALA A 535 13.75 -19.50 26.43
N VAL A 536 13.03 -19.67 25.32
CA VAL A 536 11.72 -19.03 25.10
C VAL A 536 10.69 -19.47 26.15
N LEU A 537 10.65 -20.75 26.49
CA LEU A 537 9.76 -21.24 27.56
C LEU A 537 10.14 -20.65 28.93
N HIS A 538 11.44 -20.53 29.22
CA HIS A 538 11.89 -19.89 30.44
C HIS A 538 11.49 -18.40 30.50
N ASP A 539 11.62 -17.67 29.39
CA ASP A 539 11.19 -16.27 29.32
C ASP A 539 9.67 -16.13 29.51
N ILE A 540 8.89 -17.07 28.95
CA ILE A 540 7.45 -17.16 29.19
C ILE A 540 7.18 -17.37 30.69
N ASP A 541 7.84 -18.34 31.34
CA ASP A 541 7.67 -18.61 32.78
C ASP A 541 8.01 -17.38 33.65
N LEU A 542 9.09 -16.68 33.33
CA LEU A 542 9.47 -15.42 34.00
C LEU A 542 8.39 -14.35 33.82
N CYS A 543 7.88 -14.23 32.60
CA CYS A 543 6.81 -13.29 32.26
C CYS A 543 5.49 -13.60 33.01
N TRP A 544 5.15 -14.86 33.25
CA TRP A 544 3.99 -15.24 34.05
C TRP A 544 4.21 -15.10 35.56
N SER A 545 5.45 -15.23 36.00
CA SER A 545 5.82 -15.08 37.41
C SER A 545 5.82 -13.61 37.85
N ASP A 546 6.15 -12.69 36.93
CA ASP A 546 6.14 -11.25 37.18
C ASP A 546 4.70 -10.69 37.35
N PRO A 547 4.36 -10.15 38.54
CA PRO A 547 3.05 -9.52 38.76
C PRO A 547 2.78 -8.28 37.92
N GLN A 548 3.82 -7.62 37.38
CA GLN A 548 3.69 -6.42 36.54
C GLN A 548 3.61 -6.75 35.05
N SER A 549 3.72 -8.03 34.69
CA SER A 549 3.65 -8.47 33.30
C SER A 549 2.27 -8.21 32.68
N LEU A 550 2.29 -7.59 31.50
CA LEU A 550 1.07 -7.39 30.70
C LEU A 550 0.43 -8.73 30.27
N ASN A 551 1.25 -9.78 30.04
CA ASN A 551 0.73 -11.10 29.71
C ASN A 551 -0.07 -11.67 30.88
N ARG A 552 0.48 -11.58 32.09
CA ARG A 552 -0.20 -12.05 33.30
C ARG A 552 -1.47 -11.26 33.57
N ALA A 553 -1.40 -9.93 33.57
CA ALA A 553 -2.56 -9.07 33.80
C ALA A 553 -3.69 -9.32 32.79
N SER A 554 -3.35 -9.47 31.50
CA SER A 554 -4.35 -9.77 30.46
C SER A 554 -5.00 -11.13 30.65
N ALA A 555 -4.23 -12.12 31.08
CA ALA A 555 -4.70 -13.47 31.31
C ALA A 555 -5.55 -13.60 32.59
N ASP A 556 -5.20 -12.88 33.66
CA ASP A 556 -6.03 -12.79 34.86
C ASP A 556 -7.39 -12.19 34.50
N HIS A 557 -7.42 -11.10 33.72
CA HIS A 557 -8.67 -10.50 33.25
C HIS A 557 -9.48 -11.45 32.35
N PHE A 558 -8.81 -12.15 31.42
CA PHE A 558 -9.45 -13.18 30.60
C PHE A 558 -10.08 -14.29 31.46
N ALA A 559 -9.37 -14.78 32.48
CA ALA A 559 -9.86 -15.81 33.39
C ALA A 559 -11.05 -15.33 34.22
N GLU A 560 -11.01 -14.10 34.73
CA GLU A 560 -12.12 -13.48 35.47
C GLU A 560 -13.42 -13.45 34.63
N LEU A 561 -13.33 -13.03 33.36
CA LEU A 561 -14.49 -13.00 32.46
C LEU A 561 -15.05 -14.40 32.21
N LEU A 562 -14.19 -15.40 32.02
CA LEU A 562 -14.64 -16.79 31.86
C LEU A 562 -15.33 -17.33 33.13
N LEU A 563 -14.81 -17.01 34.31
CA LEU A 563 -15.42 -17.38 35.58
C LEU A 563 -16.79 -16.72 35.76
N GLN A 564 -16.93 -15.44 35.40
CA GLN A 564 -18.22 -14.74 35.41
C GLN A 564 -19.22 -15.41 34.47
N ARG A 565 -18.78 -15.87 33.29
CA ARG A 565 -19.63 -16.62 32.35
C ARG A 565 -20.10 -17.95 32.91
N LEU A 566 -19.20 -18.71 33.53
CA LEU A 566 -19.55 -19.95 34.22
C LEU A 566 -20.59 -19.73 35.33
N GLN A 567 -20.41 -18.69 36.14
CA GLN A 567 -21.35 -18.33 37.21
C GLN A 567 -22.72 -17.90 36.67
N ALA A 568 -22.76 -17.10 35.61
CA ALA A 568 -24.00 -16.68 34.96
C ALA A 568 -24.75 -17.88 34.37
N LYS A 569 -24.03 -18.84 33.78
CA LYS A 569 -24.64 -20.04 33.21
C LYS A 569 -25.22 -20.98 34.27
N ALA A 570 -24.65 -20.99 35.47
CA ALA A 570 -25.20 -21.74 36.60
C ALA A 570 -26.56 -21.18 37.09
N THR A 571 -26.87 -19.91 36.79
CA THR A 571 -28.13 -19.27 37.19
C THR A 571 -29.15 -19.16 36.06
N LEU A 572 -28.72 -19.28 34.80
CA LEU A 572 -29.57 -19.23 33.61
C LEU A 572 -30.12 -20.61 33.23
N ALA A 573 -31.30 -20.64 32.58
CA ALA A 573 -31.91 -21.88 32.10
C ALA A 573 -30.96 -22.64 31.14
N PRO A 574 -30.89 -23.98 31.23
CA PRO A 574 -29.80 -24.81 30.67
C PRO A 574 -29.72 -24.90 29.12
N HIS A 575 -30.35 -24.00 28.36
CA HIS A 575 -30.54 -24.13 26.91
C HIS A 575 -30.10 -22.92 26.07
N SER A 576 -29.26 -22.04 26.61
CA SER A 576 -28.58 -21.04 25.78
C SER A 576 -27.57 -21.75 24.86
N ARG A 577 -27.77 -21.70 23.54
CA ARG A 577 -26.82 -22.18 22.51
C ARG A 577 -25.69 -21.16 22.23
N GLU A 578 -25.41 -20.29 23.18
CA GLU A 578 -24.40 -19.24 23.02
C GLU A 578 -23.01 -19.78 23.38
N VAL A 579 -22.03 -19.47 22.54
CA VAL A 579 -20.63 -19.83 22.79
C VAL A 579 -20.11 -18.98 23.94
N ASP A 580 -19.58 -19.63 24.99
CA ASP A 580 -19.01 -18.93 26.14
C ASP A 580 -17.59 -18.44 25.83
N LEU A 581 -16.77 -19.33 25.24
CA LEU A 581 -15.42 -19.04 24.79
C LEU A 581 -15.26 -19.43 23.32
N LEU A 582 -14.89 -18.46 22.48
CA LEU A 582 -14.51 -18.69 21.09
C LEU A 582 -13.01 -18.47 20.90
N VAL A 583 -12.29 -19.51 20.50
CA VAL A 583 -10.86 -19.40 20.17
C VAL A 583 -10.65 -19.57 18.67
N ILE A 584 -10.00 -18.61 18.02
CA ILE A 584 -9.79 -18.65 16.57
C ILE A 584 -8.31 -18.61 16.18
N GLY A 585 -7.98 -19.28 15.09
CA GLY A 585 -6.63 -19.29 14.52
C GLY A 585 -6.59 -19.96 13.15
N ILE A 586 -5.39 -20.06 12.57
CA ILE A 586 -5.14 -20.77 11.31
C ILE A 586 -4.00 -21.78 11.53
N GLU A 587 -4.14 -22.97 10.93
CA GLU A 587 -3.12 -24.02 10.94
C GLU A 587 -2.57 -24.33 12.35
N ASN A 588 -1.29 -24.09 12.62
CA ASN A 588 -0.67 -24.37 13.91
C ASN A 588 -1.29 -23.56 15.06
N SER A 589 -1.71 -22.31 14.80
CA SER A 589 -2.41 -21.49 15.78
C SER A 589 -3.81 -22.04 16.09
N LEU A 590 -4.49 -22.61 15.09
CA LEU A 590 -5.75 -23.32 15.30
C LEU A 590 -5.55 -24.61 16.08
N TRP A 591 -4.49 -25.37 15.78
CA TRP A 591 -4.17 -26.59 16.50
C TRP A 591 -3.95 -26.32 17.99
N LEU A 592 -3.19 -25.27 18.32
CA LEU A 592 -3.00 -24.83 19.71
C LEU A 592 -4.33 -24.43 20.37
N ALA A 593 -5.17 -23.67 19.67
CA ALA A 593 -6.51 -23.31 20.15
C ALA A 593 -7.39 -24.53 20.46
N GLN A 594 -7.33 -25.57 19.61
CA GLN A 594 -8.08 -26.81 19.83
C GLN A 594 -7.60 -27.56 21.08
N GLN A 595 -6.29 -27.64 21.32
CA GLN A 595 -5.76 -28.27 22.54
C GLN A 595 -6.22 -27.49 23.78
N PHE A 596 -6.09 -26.16 23.75
CA PHE A 596 -6.51 -25.29 24.85
C PHE A 596 -8.00 -25.44 25.18
N CYS A 597 -8.90 -25.41 24.18
CA CYS A 597 -10.33 -25.61 24.41
C CYS A 597 -10.66 -27.01 24.95
N ALA A 598 -9.95 -28.05 24.48
CA ALA A 598 -10.16 -29.42 24.95
C ALA A 598 -9.79 -29.56 26.44
N ASP A 599 -8.63 -29.04 26.82
CA ASP A 599 -8.18 -29.05 28.22
C ASP A 599 -9.11 -28.24 29.12
N LEU A 600 -9.53 -27.06 28.67
CA LEU A 600 -10.46 -26.21 29.43
C LEU A 600 -11.82 -26.88 29.62
N SER A 601 -12.35 -27.55 28.59
CA SER A 601 -13.63 -28.27 28.68
C SER A 601 -13.54 -29.49 29.60
N LEU A 602 -12.38 -30.13 29.69
CA LEU A 602 -12.12 -31.22 30.63
C LEU A 602 -12.11 -30.71 32.07
N MET A 603 -11.47 -29.56 32.32
CA MET A 603 -11.38 -28.95 33.65
C MET A 603 -12.70 -28.31 34.10
N PHE A 604 -13.45 -27.72 33.16
CA PHE A 604 -14.69 -26.99 33.42
C PHE A 604 -15.82 -27.48 32.51
N PRO A 605 -16.43 -28.66 32.77
CA PRO A 605 -17.44 -29.25 31.88
C PRO A 605 -18.68 -28.40 31.59
N GLY A 606 -18.91 -27.33 32.36
CA GLY A 606 -20.00 -26.39 32.14
C GLY A 606 -19.72 -25.32 31.07
N ILE A 607 -18.47 -25.14 30.66
CA ILE A 607 -18.09 -24.12 29.66
C ILE A 607 -18.36 -24.61 28.24
N ASP A 608 -18.98 -23.78 27.41
CA ASP A 608 -19.05 -24.04 25.96
C ASP A 608 -17.87 -23.36 25.25
N ALA A 609 -16.74 -24.06 25.19
CA ALA A 609 -15.50 -23.59 24.58
C ALA A 609 -15.32 -24.17 23.17
N VAL A 610 -15.24 -23.29 22.18
CA VAL A 610 -15.23 -23.65 20.75
C VAL A 610 -13.95 -23.12 20.09
N ALA A 611 -13.18 -24.01 19.47
CA ALA A 611 -12.04 -23.63 18.63
C ALA A 611 -12.42 -23.67 17.14
N LEU A 612 -12.19 -22.58 16.39
CA LEU A 612 -12.55 -22.46 14.98
C LEU A 612 -11.44 -21.89 14.10
N SER A 613 -11.38 -22.36 12.86
CA SER A 613 -10.56 -21.69 11.85
C SER A 613 -11.04 -20.26 11.65
N SER A 614 -10.13 -19.29 11.60
CA SER A 614 -10.50 -17.89 11.35
C SER A 614 -11.25 -17.70 10.02
N ASN A 615 -10.99 -18.53 9.00
CA ASN A 615 -11.76 -18.50 7.74
C ASN A 615 -13.23 -18.89 7.96
N VAL A 616 -13.50 -19.85 8.84
CA VAL A 616 -14.86 -20.29 9.18
C VAL A 616 -15.55 -19.22 10.01
N ALA A 617 -14.85 -18.65 11.01
CA ALA A 617 -15.36 -17.53 11.80
C ALA A 617 -15.71 -16.33 10.91
N LEU A 618 -14.84 -15.96 9.97
CA LEU A 618 -15.13 -14.94 8.97
C LEU A 618 -16.41 -15.27 8.19
N GLY A 619 -16.52 -16.48 7.66
CA GLY A 619 -17.70 -16.89 6.91
C GLY A 619 -19.01 -16.85 7.69
N LEU A 620 -18.94 -17.10 9.00
CA LEU A 620 -20.09 -17.06 9.92
C LEU A 620 -20.46 -15.63 10.33
N LEU A 621 -19.48 -14.74 10.50
CA LEU A 621 -19.68 -13.38 11.04
C LEU A 621 -19.84 -12.32 9.94
N GLN A 622 -19.21 -12.51 8.79
CA GLN A 622 -19.24 -11.56 7.69
C GLN A 622 -20.62 -11.54 7.05
N SER A 623 -21.12 -10.33 6.81
CA SER A 623 -22.37 -10.06 6.09
C SER A 623 -22.03 -9.23 4.83
N GLY A 624 -22.61 -9.54 3.68
CA GLY A 624 -22.46 -8.74 2.45
C GLY A 624 -21.57 -9.35 1.35
N PRO A 625 -21.14 -8.55 0.35
CA PRO A 625 -20.28 -9.00 -0.75
C PRO A 625 -18.99 -9.63 -0.22
N GLY A 626 -18.54 -10.73 -0.85
CA GLY A 626 -17.37 -11.49 -0.42
C GLY A 626 -17.60 -12.44 0.76
N GLN A 627 -18.84 -12.61 1.26
CA GLN A 627 -19.16 -13.59 2.30
C GLN A 627 -18.80 -15.01 1.84
N VAL A 628 -17.92 -15.66 2.60
CA VAL A 628 -17.59 -17.07 2.41
C VAL A 628 -18.57 -17.92 3.20
N HIS A 629 -19.55 -18.54 2.55
CA HIS A 629 -20.45 -19.42 3.28
C HIS A 629 -19.70 -20.64 3.87
N PRO A 630 -19.89 -20.94 5.17
CA PRO A 630 -19.24 -22.07 5.84
C PRO A 630 -19.99 -23.38 5.49
N PHE A 631 -19.97 -23.79 4.22
CA PHE A 631 -20.54 -25.07 3.82
C PHE A 631 -19.67 -26.23 4.33
N ASN A 632 -20.31 -27.31 4.80
CA ASN A 632 -19.69 -28.53 5.34
C ASN A 632 -18.98 -28.39 6.69
N PHE A 633 -19.28 -27.35 7.46
CA PHE A 633 -18.84 -27.24 8.86
C PHE A 633 -19.99 -27.56 9.82
N VAL A 634 -19.64 -28.03 11.03
CA VAL A 634 -20.62 -28.33 12.10
C VAL A 634 -21.41 -27.07 12.49
N TYR A 635 -20.80 -25.90 12.30
CA TYR A 635 -21.39 -24.60 12.58
C TYR A 635 -21.93 -23.93 11.32
N SER A 636 -23.09 -23.31 11.50
CA SER A 636 -23.88 -22.56 10.54
C SER A 636 -24.45 -21.34 11.26
N SER A 637 -24.97 -20.38 10.49
CA SER A 637 -25.68 -19.22 11.07
C SER A 637 -26.87 -19.59 11.96
N SER A 638 -27.40 -20.82 11.84
CA SER A 638 -28.55 -21.29 12.63
C SER A 638 -28.17 -21.90 13.99
N ASN A 639 -26.92 -22.30 14.20
CA ASN A 639 -26.45 -23.00 15.40
C ASN A 639 -25.15 -22.44 15.98
N PHE A 640 -24.64 -21.33 15.43
CA PHE A 640 -23.49 -20.60 15.95
C PHE A 640 -23.93 -19.18 16.32
N ARG A 641 -23.77 -18.81 17.58
CA ARG A 641 -24.12 -17.47 18.07
C ARG A 641 -23.02 -16.92 18.97
N VAL A 642 -22.41 -15.83 18.51
CA VAL A 642 -21.58 -14.95 19.35
C VAL A 642 -22.49 -13.92 19.98
N SER A 643 -22.45 -13.82 21.31
CA SER A 643 -23.20 -12.84 22.10
C SER A 643 -22.26 -11.76 22.62
N SER A 644 -22.82 -10.67 23.17
CA SER A 644 -22.03 -9.65 23.87
C SER A 644 -21.27 -10.18 25.09
N GLY A 645 -21.67 -11.34 25.63
CA GLY A 645 -20.98 -12.01 26.72
C GLY A 645 -19.97 -13.06 26.27
N THR A 646 -19.87 -13.37 24.97
CA THR A 646 -18.88 -14.33 24.48
C THR A 646 -17.47 -13.76 24.69
N VAL A 647 -16.60 -14.52 25.32
CA VAL A 647 -15.17 -14.20 25.41
C VAL A 647 -14.48 -14.78 24.18
N ALA A 648 -13.67 -13.99 23.50
CA ALA A 648 -12.96 -14.42 22.31
C ALA A 648 -11.44 -14.38 22.52
N LEU A 649 -10.72 -15.42 22.11
CA LEU A 649 -9.27 -15.48 22.09
C LEU A 649 -8.77 -15.70 20.66
N VAL A 650 -7.97 -14.78 20.16
CA VAL A 650 -7.48 -14.77 18.79
C VAL A 650 -6.01 -15.13 18.76
N VAL A 651 -5.67 -16.28 18.18
CA VAL A 651 -4.31 -16.83 18.17
C VAL A 651 -3.65 -16.62 16.81
N SER A 652 -2.57 -15.86 16.79
CA SER A 652 -1.71 -15.72 15.61
C SER A 652 -0.29 -15.37 16.02
N HIS A 653 0.67 -16.27 15.72
CA HIS A 653 2.08 -15.98 15.97
C HIS A 653 2.50 -14.65 15.31
N SER A 654 2.23 -14.50 14.00
CA SER A 654 2.60 -13.30 13.24
C SER A 654 1.87 -12.02 13.62
N GLY A 655 0.71 -12.13 14.28
CA GLY A 655 -0.19 -10.99 14.51
C GLY A 655 -0.69 -10.29 13.24
N THR A 656 -0.49 -10.85 12.05
CA THR A 656 -0.84 -10.21 10.75
C THR A 656 -1.60 -11.13 9.81
N THR A 657 -1.87 -12.38 10.23
CA THR A 657 -2.60 -13.36 9.41
C THR A 657 -3.99 -12.83 9.05
N TYR A 658 -4.19 -12.51 7.77
CA TYR A 658 -5.38 -11.79 7.29
C TYR A 658 -6.71 -12.36 7.81
N PRO A 659 -7.02 -13.68 7.64
CA PRO A 659 -8.28 -14.21 8.12
C PRO A 659 -8.49 -14.02 9.63
N THR A 660 -7.41 -14.13 10.40
CA THR A 660 -7.42 -14.01 11.85
C THR A 660 -7.63 -12.56 12.29
N VAL A 661 -6.94 -11.59 11.67
CA VAL A 661 -7.10 -10.17 11.97
C VAL A 661 -8.52 -9.70 11.64
N TRP A 662 -9.04 -10.07 10.46
CA TRP A 662 -10.38 -9.66 10.06
C TRP A 662 -11.48 -10.32 10.90
N ALA A 663 -11.32 -11.60 11.26
CA ALA A 663 -12.25 -12.24 12.18
C ALA A 663 -12.26 -11.53 13.54
N ALA A 664 -11.09 -11.11 14.04
CA ALA A 664 -10.99 -10.35 15.28
C ALA A 664 -11.73 -9.00 15.21
N ARG A 665 -11.60 -8.28 14.09
CA ARG A 665 -12.32 -7.02 13.84
C ARG A 665 -13.83 -7.23 13.86
N LEU A 666 -14.32 -8.26 13.17
CA LEU A 666 -15.76 -8.59 13.17
C LEU A 666 -16.23 -9.03 14.56
N LEU A 667 -15.43 -9.81 15.29
CA LEU A 667 -15.76 -10.22 16.66
C LEU A 667 -15.94 -9.02 17.59
N ARG A 668 -15.16 -7.95 17.42
CA ARG A 668 -15.34 -6.72 18.20
C ARG A 668 -16.67 -6.01 17.99
N ALA A 669 -17.30 -6.20 16.83
CA ALA A 669 -18.65 -5.70 16.59
C ALA A 669 -19.71 -6.51 17.36
N HIS A 670 -19.38 -7.71 17.82
CA HIS A 670 -20.30 -8.61 18.53
C HIS A 670 -20.04 -8.72 20.03
N THR A 671 -18.80 -8.55 20.48
CA THR A 671 -18.39 -8.63 21.88
C THR A 671 -17.26 -7.65 22.20
N SER A 672 -17.27 -7.07 23.40
CA SER A 672 -16.17 -6.26 23.94
C SER A 672 -15.01 -7.11 24.48
N HIS A 673 -15.19 -8.43 24.61
CA HIS A 673 -14.24 -9.31 25.30
C HIS A 673 -13.36 -10.08 24.32
N VAL A 674 -12.61 -9.38 23.48
CA VAL A 674 -11.69 -9.97 22.49
C VAL A 674 -10.26 -9.84 22.97
N PHE A 675 -9.53 -10.95 23.06
CA PHE A 675 -8.13 -11.04 23.48
C PHE A 675 -7.27 -11.57 22.34
N SER A 676 -5.98 -11.20 22.32
CA SER A 676 -5.01 -11.76 21.36
C SER A 676 -3.88 -12.53 22.03
N LEU A 677 -3.46 -13.61 21.38
CA LEU A 677 -2.22 -14.33 21.65
C LEU A 677 -1.32 -14.25 20.40
N ALA A 678 -0.27 -13.43 20.49
CA ALA A 678 0.67 -13.18 19.41
C ALA A 678 2.12 -13.16 19.91
N SER A 679 3.10 -13.23 18.99
CA SER A 679 4.52 -13.16 19.36
C SER A 679 5.00 -11.75 19.72
N SER A 680 4.15 -10.72 19.56
CA SER A 680 4.46 -9.33 19.85
C SER A 680 3.19 -8.57 20.25
N PHE A 681 3.32 -7.68 21.24
CA PHE A 681 2.28 -6.72 21.62
C PHE A 681 2.08 -5.64 20.55
N ASP A 682 3.09 -5.42 19.71
CA ASP A 682 3.10 -4.43 18.65
C ASP A 682 2.89 -5.10 17.28
N CYS A 683 1.66 -5.53 17.00
CA CYS A 683 1.28 -6.17 15.74
C CYS A 683 -0.11 -5.73 15.27
N LEU A 684 -0.44 -6.02 14.00
CA LEU A 684 -1.72 -5.61 13.41
C LEU A 684 -2.94 -6.16 14.17
N LEU A 685 -2.83 -7.39 14.69
CA LEU A 685 -3.89 -8.04 15.46
C LEU A 685 -4.18 -7.27 16.76
N THR A 686 -3.16 -6.96 17.57
CA THR A 686 -3.33 -6.24 18.83
C THR A 686 -3.89 -4.84 18.60
N VAL A 687 -3.38 -4.13 17.58
CA VAL A 687 -3.90 -2.81 17.15
C VAL A 687 -5.36 -2.90 16.73
N SER A 688 -5.73 -3.92 15.95
CA SER A 688 -7.09 -4.11 15.46
C SER A 688 -8.10 -4.35 16.58
N ILE A 689 -7.64 -4.84 17.74
CA ILE A 689 -8.49 -5.09 18.89
C ILE A 689 -8.37 -4.09 20.03
N GLY A 690 -7.60 -3.01 19.87
CA GLY A 690 -7.44 -2.00 20.92
C GLY A 690 -6.47 -2.40 22.03
N GLN A 691 -5.65 -3.44 21.83
CA GLN A 691 -4.75 -4.01 22.84
C GLN A 691 -3.27 -3.73 22.57
N ALA A 692 -2.95 -2.85 21.62
CA ALA A 692 -1.57 -2.45 21.40
C ALA A 692 -1.09 -1.49 22.50
N PRO A 693 0.21 -1.51 22.89
CA PRO A 693 0.77 -0.60 23.88
C PRO A 693 0.48 0.86 23.51
N GLY A 694 -0.08 1.62 24.46
CA GLY A 694 -0.42 3.04 24.26
C GLY A 694 -1.84 3.30 23.73
N GLN A 695 -2.63 2.27 23.41
CA GLN A 695 -4.07 2.43 23.19
C GLN A 695 -4.81 2.42 24.54
N PRO A 696 -5.81 3.29 24.73
CA PRO A 696 -6.68 3.20 25.90
C PRO A 696 -7.47 1.89 25.84
N PHE A 697 -7.39 1.11 26.92
CA PHE A 697 -8.09 -0.16 27.10
C PHE A 697 -9.59 0.05 27.32
#